data_AF-A0A1C6GSQ4-F1
#
_entry.id   AF-A0A1C6GSQ4-F1
#
_cell.length_a   1.000
_cell.length_b   1.000
_cell.length_c   1.000
_cell.angle_alpha   90.00
_cell.angle_beta   90.00
_cell.angle_gamma   90.00
#
_symmetry.space_group_name_H-M   'P 1'
#
loop_
_entity.id
_entity.type
_entity.pdbx_description
1 polymer ?
#
loop_
_entity_poly.entity_id
_entity_poly.type
_entity_poly.pdbx_seq_one_letter_code
_entity_poly.pdbx_strand_id
1 'polypeptide(L)'
;MSDIKIFISCNRESYVPQHPLLYPIQTGAANTGRHFEGMLHDDEGEDQISQRNTTYCELTAQYWVWKHMDADYFGFMHNRRYISFSKEHLKEDMYGNVVMGMIDAAALDKLGYQPDNMRRMIEGNDIVALAPLDISKCTWLPKGQRTVRGQYASGQQHDTGDLDLLVSILREKYPDYAQYAIDYLNGDKGYYLNMYIMRKEIFNAYSAWLFDVLDAFSAKQDYTNFSNYEIRKCGFIAERLFGIYFTHLLRTQPDLKVRYMQNSFFSSLDKPYLEPAFDEHNVPVVMASSNEYVPFLGVLLSSIIANASGENNYDIIILSNGISPTNRQILEMVLEKRPNFALRFIEVSQILSNSDLPSKHHISVTTHARYMLTEFLPGYHKVLYLDSDIVVDADIAELYHTDIEDYMVGAVRDTVVAGWYKMPGHPQQQYMDTVLKMRDPFNYFNAGVLLMNLDAMRAKFSAKDLLDLACDDKWMWLDQDVLNSVCDGHVKWLGQEWNVMAHADPNPAAMPESFAPKWLQDAYNKARRNPKLIHYAGRATPCFAPHADLYWVFWKYARETFFYEQLMGKIAQEVEVQQTYAQQRHELEMKLNKPVRRGLRRIKRCVMPVVNCVLPLGSSRRDKVVKAYRRMRGIPEEGYQI
;
A
#
# COMPACT_ATOMS: atom_id res chain seq x y z
N MET A 1 10.50 -0.10 38.77
CA MET A 1 10.06 -0.82 37.56
C MET A 1 11.30 -1.39 36.91
N SER A 2 11.23 -2.57 36.32
CA SER A 2 12.39 -3.16 35.66
C SER A 2 12.77 -2.34 34.43
N ASP A 3 14.07 -2.24 34.14
CA ASP A 3 14.57 -1.71 32.88
C ASP A 3 14.40 -2.78 31.78
N ILE A 4 13.59 -2.47 30.76
CA ILE A 4 13.22 -3.41 29.70
C ILE A 4 13.61 -2.78 28.37
N LYS A 5 14.49 -3.45 27.62
CA LYS A 5 14.93 -3.00 26.30
C LYS A 5 14.67 -4.08 25.26
N ILE A 6 13.77 -3.78 24.33
CA ILE A 6 13.40 -4.66 23.22
C ILE A 6 13.94 -4.04 21.93
N PHE A 7 14.89 -4.73 21.30
CA PHE A 7 15.58 -4.26 20.11
C PHE A 7 14.85 -4.72 18.85
N ILE A 8 14.58 -3.79 17.93
CA ILE A 8 13.97 -4.07 16.64
C ILE A 8 15.06 -4.08 15.57
N SER A 9 15.44 -5.27 15.11
CA SER A 9 16.52 -5.44 14.14
C SER A 9 16.08 -4.99 12.74
N CYS A 10 16.76 -3.99 12.19
CA CYS A 10 16.48 -3.38 10.90
C CYS A 10 17.65 -3.55 9.93
N ASN A 11 17.47 -4.32 8.87
CA ASN A 11 18.45 -4.49 7.79
C ASN A 11 18.21 -3.54 6.59
N ARG A 12 17.22 -2.67 6.71
CA ARG A 12 16.84 -1.62 5.78
C ARG A 12 16.06 -0.57 6.56
N GLU A 13 16.07 0.66 6.07
CA GLU A 13 15.29 1.76 6.63
C GLU A 13 13.82 1.34 6.71
N SER A 14 13.23 1.39 7.90
CA SER A 14 11.89 0.85 8.19
C SER A 14 11.30 1.61 9.35
N TYR A 15 9.98 1.83 9.33
CA TYR A 15 9.30 2.46 10.45
C TYR A 15 9.29 1.53 11.66
N VAL A 16 9.72 2.06 12.80
CA VAL A 16 9.58 1.42 14.12
C VAL A 16 8.74 2.37 14.98
N PRO A 17 7.66 1.91 15.60
CA PRO A 17 6.76 2.78 16.34
C PRO A 17 7.46 3.31 17.57
N GLN A 18 7.26 4.61 17.85
CA GLN A 18 7.75 5.21 19.08
C GLN A 18 7.08 4.52 20.28
N HIS A 19 7.90 3.89 21.11
CA HIS A 19 7.42 3.17 22.27
C HIS A 19 8.53 3.11 23.33
N PRO A 20 8.23 3.32 24.62
CA PRO A 20 9.26 3.44 25.67
C PRO A 20 10.09 2.18 25.92
N LEU A 21 9.67 1.03 25.37
CA LEU A 21 10.38 -0.25 25.50
C LEU A 21 11.06 -0.70 24.20
N LEU A 22 10.80 -0.03 23.07
CA LEU A 22 11.31 -0.45 21.76
C LEU A 22 12.50 0.41 21.35
N TYR A 23 13.57 -0.25 20.92
CA TYR A 23 14.82 0.37 20.52
C TYR A 23 15.17 -0.10 19.10
N PRO A 24 14.96 0.72 18.06
CA PRO A 24 15.37 0.36 16.71
C PRO A 24 16.90 0.27 16.63
N ILE A 25 17.40 -0.77 15.96
CA ILE A 25 18.83 -0.97 15.72
C ILE A 25 19.06 -1.36 14.25
N GLN A 26 19.91 -0.59 13.57
CA GLN A 26 20.41 -0.94 12.25
C GLN A 26 21.42 -2.08 12.38
N THR A 27 21.17 -3.14 11.62
CA THR A 27 22.04 -4.30 11.53
C THR A 27 22.88 -4.24 10.26
N GLY A 28 24.14 -4.64 10.34
CA GLY A 28 25.09 -4.57 9.23
C GLY A 28 25.42 -3.13 8.81
N ALA A 29 25.35 -2.17 9.73
CA ALA A 29 25.63 -0.77 9.46
C ALA A 29 27.01 -0.59 8.77
N ALA A 30 28.02 -1.35 9.20
CA ALA A 30 29.36 -1.36 8.63
C ALA A 30 29.42 -1.73 7.13
N ASN A 31 28.37 -2.39 6.60
CA ASN A 31 28.32 -2.87 5.21
C ASN A 31 27.53 -1.94 4.27
N THR A 32 26.90 -0.88 4.79
CA THR A 32 25.92 -0.07 4.01
C THR A 32 26.41 1.33 3.66
N GLY A 33 27.44 1.84 4.34
CA GLY A 33 27.97 3.19 4.11
C GLY A 33 27.03 4.33 4.52
N ARG A 34 25.88 4.03 5.15
CA ARG A 34 24.90 5.00 5.66
C ARG A 34 24.30 4.50 6.97
N HIS A 35 24.19 5.40 7.93
CA HIS A 35 23.48 5.19 9.19
C HIS A 35 22.02 5.64 9.08
N PHE A 36 21.09 4.81 9.54
CA PHE A 36 19.66 5.11 9.54
C PHE A 36 19.33 6.04 10.70
N GLU A 37 18.67 7.16 10.39
CA GLU A 37 18.37 8.17 11.39
C GLU A 37 17.42 7.63 12.48
N GLY A 38 17.68 8.03 13.74
CA GLY A 38 16.86 7.63 14.89
C GLY A 38 17.01 6.17 15.31
N MET A 39 18.03 5.47 14.81
CA MET A 39 18.35 4.09 15.20
C MET A 39 19.69 4.00 15.94
N LEU A 40 19.85 2.97 16.76
CA LEU A 40 21.16 2.50 17.18
C LEU A 40 21.87 1.84 15.99
N HIS A 41 23.20 1.75 16.03
CA HIS A 41 23.98 1.09 14.98
C HIS A 41 24.86 -0.01 15.57
N ASP A 42 24.79 -1.20 14.97
CA ASP A 42 25.54 -2.36 15.44
C ASP A 42 27.05 -2.30 15.14
N ASP A 43 27.52 -1.25 14.46
CA ASP A 43 28.93 -0.97 14.16
C ASP A 43 29.58 0.06 15.09
N GLU A 44 28.84 0.60 16.07
CA GLU A 44 29.38 1.53 17.06
C GLU A 44 30.14 0.80 18.18
N GLY A 45 31.24 1.40 18.67
CA GLY A 45 32.07 0.82 19.73
C GLY A 45 33.09 -0.24 19.24
N GLU A 46 33.90 -0.75 20.15
CA GLU A 46 35.04 -1.63 19.81
C GLU A 46 34.65 -3.12 19.68
N ASP A 47 33.80 -3.64 20.58
CA ASP A 47 33.42 -5.07 20.61
C ASP A 47 32.14 -5.32 19.80
N GLN A 48 32.27 -5.46 18.47
CA GLN A 48 31.15 -5.65 17.55
C GLN A 48 31.47 -6.61 16.40
N ILE A 49 30.41 -7.08 15.72
CA ILE A 49 30.50 -7.98 14.55
C ILE A 49 29.62 -7.54 13.37
N SER A 50 29.32 -6.24 13.24
CA SER A 50 28.45 -5.68 12.19
C SER A 50 28.85 -6.11 10.78
N GLN A 51 30.17 -6.14 10.48
CA GLN A 51 30.68 -6.61 9.18
C GLN A 51 30.25 -8.04 8.84
N ARG A 52 29.99 -8.88 9.85
CA ARG A 52 29.54 -10.27 9.70
C ARG A 52 28.03 -10.39 9.47
N ASN A 53 27.28 -9.30 9.32
CA ASN A 53 25.83 -9.32 9.16
C ASN A 53 25.35 -10.18 7.99
N THR A 54 26.08 -10.24 6.87
CA THR A 54 25.74 -11.12 5.75
C THR A 54 25.63 -12.59 6.16
N THR A 55 26.40 -13.01 7.17
CA THR A 55 26.46 -14.38 7.67
C THR A 55 25.61 -14.58 8.93
N TYR A 56 25.71 -13.65 9.89
CA TYR A 56 25.07 -13.72 11.21
C TYR A 56 23.67 -13.09 11.23
N CYS A 57 23.29 -12.39 10.17
CA CYS A 57 22.02 -11.68 10.04
C CYS A 57 21.76 -10.78 11.26
N GLU A 58 20.53 -10.80 11.81
CA GLU A 58 20.10 -9.97 12.93
C GLU A 58 20.86 -10.24 14.24
N LEU A 59 21.62 -11.34 14.34
CA LEU A 59 22.45 -11.62 15.54
C LEU A 59 23.56 -10.61 15.75
N THR A 60 23.91 -9.83 14.73
CA THR A 60 24.85 -8.71 14.87
C THR A 60 24.34 -7.66 15.85
N ALA A 61 23.04 -7.35 15.85
CA ALA A 61 22.40 -6.54 16.88
C ALA A 61 22.45 -7.23 18.25
N GLN A 62 22.16 -8.54 18.32
CA GLN A 62 22.23 -9.27 19.60
C GLN A 62 23.63 -9.22 20.22
N TYR A 63 24.66 -9.43 19.40
CA TYR A 63 26.05 -9.34 19.85
C TYR A 63 26.36 -7.95 20.38
N TRP A 64 26.04 -6.92 19.60
CA TRP A 64 26.28 -5.53 19.99
C TRP A 64 25.59 -5.20 21.32
N VAL A 65 24.30 -5.54 21.46
CA VAL A 65 23.55 -5.34 22.70
C VAL A 65 24.17 -6.08 23.88
N TRP A 66 24.60 -7.33 23.67
CA TRP A 66 25.27 -8.12 24.71
C TRP A 66 26.56 -7.48 25.22
N LYS A 67 27.30 -6.77 24.35
CA LYS A 67 28.57 -6.14 24.70
C LYS A 67 28.45 -4.72 25.24
N HIS A 68 27.45 -3.97 24.80
CA HIS A 68 27.40 -2.52 25.00
C HIS A 68 26.25 -2.04 25.88
N MET A 69 25.24 -2.85 26.15
CA MET A 69 24.03 -2.42 26.84
C MET A 69 23.83 -3.12 28.18
N ASP A 70 23.15 -2.42 29.10
CA ASP A 70 22.65 -2.99 30.35
C ASP A 70 21.13 -2.77 30.50
N ALA A 71 20.41 -3.76 31.05
CA ALA A 71 18.97 -3.76 31.34
C ALA A 71 18.60 -4.98 32.21
N ASP A 72 17.45 -4.96 32.88
CA ASP A 72 16.93 -6.13 33.60
C ASP A 72 16.35 -7.19 32.64
N TYR A 73 15.80 -6.74 31.50
CA TYR A 73 15.29 -7.58 30.43
C TYR A 73 15.79 -7.12 29.07
N PHE A 74 16.22 -8.09 28.26
CA PHE A 74 16.62 -7.91 26.88
C PHE A 74 15.67 -8.66 25.95
N GLY A 75 15.23 -8.00 24.89
CA GLY A 75 14.37 -8.61 23.88
C GLY A 75 14.80 -8.31 22.46
N PHE A 76 14.44 -9.19 21.53
CA PHE A 76 14.72 -9.04 20.11
C PHE A 76 13.48 -9.35 19.27
N MET A 77 13.22 -8.48 18.31
CA MET A 77 12.21 -8.62 17.27
C MET A 77 12.79 -8.17 15.92
N HIS A 78 12.04 -8.38 14.85
CA HIS A 78 12.45 -7.95 13.50
C HIS A 78 11.64 -6.75 13.05
N ASN A 79 12.18 -5.96 12.13
CA ASN A 79 11.47 -4.80 11.54
C ASN A 79 10.06 -5.10 11.02
N ARG A 80 9.78 -6.33 10.57
CA ARG A 80 8.47 -6.78 10.08
C ARG A 80 7.76 -7.84 10.94
N ARG A 81 8.35 -8.25 12.06
CA ARG A 81 7.76 -9.30 12.93
C ARG A 81 7.84 -8.90 14.38
N TYR A 82 6.68 -8.85 15.01
CA TYR A 82 6.51 -8.36 16.37
C TYR A 82 5.86 -9.45 17.22
N ILE A 83 6.26 -9.56 18.49
CA ILE A 83 5.58 -10.46 19.44
C ILE A 83 4.21 -9.84 19.75
N SER A 84 3.14 -10.63 19.69
CA SER A 84 1.80 -10.21 20.10
C SER A 84 1.66 -10.27 21.62
N PHE A 85 1.33 -9.15 22.24
CA PHE A 85 0.94 -9.02 23.65
C PHE A 85 -0.58 -8.96 23.83
N SER A 86 -1.33 -9.34 22.79
CA SER A 86 -2.79 -9.38 22.85
C SER A 86 -3.24 -10.35 23.96
N LYS A 87 -4.32 -9.96 24.66
CA LYS A 87 -4.95 -10.84 25.65
C LYS A 87 -5.75 -11.95 24.99
N GLU A 88 -6.15 -11.74 23.74
CA GLU A 88 -6.91 -12.68 22.94
C GLU A 88 -5.98 -13.47 22.02
N HIS A 89 -6.37 -14.70 21.71
CA HIS A 89 -5.70 -15.48 20.69
C HIS A 89 -6.19 -15.02 19.31
N LEU A 90 -5.32 -14.34 18.57
CA LEU A 90 -5.61 -13.81 17.25
C LEU A 90 -5.51 -14.90 16.19
N LYS A 91 -6.23 -14.73 15.07
CA LYS A 91 -6.18 -15.67 13.95
C LYS A 91 -4.81 -15.67 13.28
N GLU A 92 -4.25 -16.86 13.08
CA GLU A 92 -2.96 -17.07 12.41
C GLU A 92 -3.14 -17.61 10.98
N ASP A 93 -2.15 -17.35 10.14
CA ASP A 93 -1.99 -18.01 8.83
C ASP A 93 -1.47 -19.46 8.99
N MET A 94 -1.28 -20.15 7.86
CA MET A 94 -0.76 -21.53 7.88
C MET A 94 0.69 -21.66 8.40
N TYR A 95 1.40 -20.55 8.56
CA TYR A 95 2.77 -20.48 9.05
C TYR A 95 2.85 -20.00 10.52
N GLY A 96 1.71 -19.79 11.19
CA GLY A 96 1.64 -19.35 12.59
C GLY A 96 1.82 -17.83 12.77
N ASN A 97 1.55 -17.02 11.74
CA ASN A 97 1.63 -15.56 11.84
C ASN A 97 0.26 -14.92 11.97
N VAL A 98 0.12 -13.97 12.89
CA VAL A 98 -0.93 -12.96 12.87
C VAL A 98 -0.57 -11.90 11.83
N VAL A 99 -1.18 -11.99 10.64
CA VAL A 99 -0.87 -11.08 9.52
C VAL A 99 -1.54 -9.72 9.73
N MET A 100 -0.75 -8.66 9.62
CA MET A 100 -1.15 -7.26 9.73
C MET A 100 -0.71 -6.49 8.47
N GLY A 101 -1.40 -5.39 8.18
CA GLY A 101 -1.08 -4.51 7.05
C GLY A 101 0.13 -3.63 7.34
N MET A 102 -0.12 -2.47 7.94
CA MET A 102 0.91 -1.51 8.37
C MET A 102 1.07 -1.50 9.88
N ILE A 103 2.20 -0.96 10.35
CA ILE A 103 2.44 -0.70 11.76
C ILE A 103 1.77 0.63 12.13
N ASP A 104 0.46 0.61 12.36
CA ASP A 104 -0.34 1.77 12.77
C ASP A 104 -0.90 1.62 14.19
N ALA A 105 -1.58 2.66 14.69
CA ALA A 105 -2.12 2.68 16.04
C ALA A 105 -3.15 1.54 16.29
N ALA A 106 -3.96 1.20 15.28
CA ALA A 106 -4.97 0.15 15.39
C ALA A 106 -4.33 -1.25 15.46
N ALA A 107 -3.31 -1.50 14.65
CA ALA A 107 -2.55 -2.74 14.68
C ALA A 107 -1.81 -2.91 16.02
N LEU A 108 -1.19 -1.85 16.53
CA LEU A 108 -0.49 -1.86 17.82
C LEU A 108 -1.46 -2.08 18.98
N ASP A 109 -2.64 -1.47 18.95
CA ASP A 109 -3.69 -1.70 19.94
C ASP A 109 -4.15 -3.17 19.92
N LYS A 110 -4.45 -3.71 18.74
CA LYS A 110 -4.83 -5.13 18.56
C LYS A 110 -3.77 -6.10 19.07
N LEU A 111 -2.49 -5.77 18.89
CA LEU A 111 -1.36 -6.55 19.37
C LEU A 111 -1.02 -6.29 20.85
N GLY A 112 -1.71 -5.37 21.54
CA GLY A 112 -1.53 -5.12 22.97
C GLY A 112 -0.27 -4.32 23.32
N TYR A 113 0.18 -3.41 22.46
CA TYR A 113 1.40 -2.59 22.63
C TYR A 113 1.23 -1.42 23.61
N GLN A 114 0.26 -1.47 24.51
CA GLN A 114 0.20 -0.53 25.63
C GLN A 114 1.36 -0.81 26.61
N PRO A 115 2.13 0.21 27.03
CA PRO A 115 3.31 0.02 27.88
C PRO A 115 3.05 -0.81 29.14
N ASP A 116 1.96 -0.55 29.84
CA ASP A 116 1.60 -1.27 31.07
C ASP A 116 1.22 -2.73 30.82
N ASN A 117 0.63 -3.04 29.66
CA ASN A 117 0.29 -4.40 29.27
C ASN A 117 1.56 -5.20 28.97
N MET A 118 2.47 -4.63 28.15
CA MET A 118 3.77 -5.24 27.84
C MET A 118 4.59 -5.46 29.11
N ARG A 119 4.74 -4.44 29.97
CA ARG A 119 5.50 -4.54 31.23
C ARG A 119 4.97 -5.67 32.11
N ARG A 120 3.65 -5.71 32.35
CA ARG A 120 3.02 -6.76 33.17
C ARG A 120 3.29 -8.17 32.64
N MET A 121 3.22 -8.34 31.32
CA MET A 121 3.49 -9.63 30.69
C MET A 121 4.97 -10.01 30.75
N ILE A 122 5.88 -9.06 30.62
CA ILE A 122 7.33 -9.31 30.65
C ILE A 122 7.81 -9.55 32.08
N GLU A 123 7.53 -8.65 33.02
CA GLU A 123 8.00 -8.72 34.41
C GLU A 123 7.43 -9.93 35.18
N GLY A 124 6.27 -10.44 34.75
CA GLY A 124 5.65 -11.64 35.29
C GLY A 124 6.34 -12.96 34.90
N ASN A 125 7.29 -12.91 33.97
CA ASN A 125 7.95 -14.10 33.40
C ASN A 125 9.48 -13.93 33.38
N ASP A 126 10.18 -15.06 33.33
CA ASP A 126 11.64 -15.08 33.16
C ASP A 126 12.00 -15.03 31.68
N ILE A 127 11.16 -15.64 30.84
CA ILE A 127 11.28 -15.67 29.38
C ILE A 127 9.90 -15.45 28.75
N VAL A 128 9.81 -14.52 27.81
CA VAL A 128 8.73 -14.43 26.82
C VAL A 128 9.30 -14.90 25.49
N ALA A 129 8.71 -15.93 24.90
CA ALA A 129 9.15 -16.49 23.62
C ALA A 129 7.97 -16.65 22.67
N LEU A 130 8.25 -16.78 21.38
CA LEU A 130 7.22 -17.20 20.43
C LEU A 130 6.77 -18.63 20.73
N ALA A 131 5.47 -18.89 20.54
CA ALA A 131 4.93 -20.24 20.57
C ALA A 131 5.67 -21.10 19.52
N PRO A 132 6.09 -22.34 19.85
CA PRO A 132 6.79 -23.17 18.89
C PRO A 132 5.86 -23.56 17.74
N LEU A 133 6.41 -23.57 16.53
CA LEU A 133 5.72 -24.15 15.38
C LEU A 133 5.53 -25.65 15.63
N ASP A 134 4.28 -26.11 15.51
CA ASP A 134 3.92 -27.52 15.64
C ASP A 134 4.19 -28.25 14.31
N ILE A 135 5.40 -28.77 14.16
CA ILE A 135 5.88 -29.42 12.93
C ILE A 135 5.03 -30.66 12.60
N SER A 136 4.49 -31.32 13.62
CA SER A 136 3.57 -32.47 13.45
C SER A 136 2.34 -32.14 12.59
N LYS A 137 1.92 -30.86 12.59
CA LYS A 137 0.77 -30.33 11.84
C LYS A 137 1.13 -29.72 10.49
N CYS A 138 2.41 -29.57 10.18
CA CYS A 138 2.88 -28.99 8.92
C CYS A 138 2.60 -29.95 7.76
N THR A 139 1.51 -29.71 7.03
CA THR A 139 1.05 -30.59 5.94
C THR A 139 1.93 -30.53 4.69
N TRP A 140 2.73 -29.47 4.55
CA TRP A 140 3.73 -29.33 3.50
C TRP A 140 4.97 -30.21 3.72
N LEU A 141 5.14 -30.82 4.92
CA LEU A 141 6.19 -31.78 5.19
C LEU A 141 5.69 -33.24 5.07
N PRO A 142 6.45 -34.13 4.41
CA PRO A 142 6.16 -35.56 4.41
C PRO A 142 6.02 -36.11 5.83
N LYS A 143 5.08 -37.03 6.07
CA LYS A 143 4.77 -37.55 7.43
C LYS A 143 6.01 -38.08 8.18
N GLY A 144 6.93 -38.74 7.50
CA GLY A 144 8.18 -39.27 8.09
C GLY A 144 9.28 -38.24 8.35
N GLN A 145 9.07 -36.97 7.97
CA GLN A 145 10.05 -35.88 8.07
C GLN A 145 9.52 -34.72 8.93
N ARG A 146 8.50 -34.95 9.77
CA ARG A 146 7.91 -33.92 10.63
C ARG A 146 8.68 -33.72 11.92
N THR A 147 9.97 -33.40 11.77
CA THR A 147 10.88 -33.07 12.86
C THR A 147 11.58 -31.74 12.55
N VAL A 148 12.24 -31.13 13.54
CA VAL A 148 13.05 -29.92 13.31
C VAL A 148 14.14 -30.18 12.26
N ARG A 149 14.80 -31.34 12.31
CA ARG A 149 15.77 -31.77 11.28
C ARG A 149 15.10 -31.91 9.91
N GLY A 150 13.94 -32.55 9.84
CA GLY A 150 13.21 -32.73 8.58
C GLY A 150 12.72 -31.40 7.99
N GLN A 151 12.33 -30.45 8.83
CA GLN A 151 12.00 -29.09 8.40
C GLN A 151 13.22 -28.37 7.84
N TYR A 152 14.40 -28.49 8.48
CA TYR A 152 15.64 -27.94 7.93
C TYR A 152 15.96 -28.55 6.57
N ALA A 153 15.86 -29.89 6.46
CA ALA A 153 16.13 -30.66 5.24
C ALA A 153 15.16 -30.35 4.07
N SER A 154 13.95 -29.85 4.36
CA SER A 154 13.01 -29.46 3.30
C SER A 154 13.39 -28.16 2.58
N GLY A 155 14.29 -27.36 3.16
CA GLY A 155 14.80 -26.15 2.53
C GLY A 155 15.72 -26.51 1.37
N GLN A 156 15.42 -26.04 0.16
CA GLN A 156 16.18 -26.38 -1.05
C GLN A 156 17.66 -25.98 -0.98
N GLN A 157 18.01 -25.04 -0.11
CA GLN A 157 19.36 -24.48 0.04
C GLN A 157 19.93 -24.71 1.45
N HIS A 158 19.43 -25.72 2.17
CA HIS A 158 19.96 -26.13 3.46
C HIS A 158 20.73 -27.45 3.33
N ASP A 159 21.87 -27.55 4.02
CA ASP A 159 22.65 -28.78 4.09
C ASP A 159 22.47 -29.42 5.48
N THR A 160 21.86 -30.61 5.54
CA THR A 160 21.69 -31.32 6.81
C THR A 160 23.01 -31.66 7.51
N GLY A 161 24.12 -31.71 6.78
CA GLY A 161 25.47 -31.82 7.35
C GLY A 161 25.82 -30.67 8.29
N ASP A 162 25.21 -29.49 8.13
CA ASP A 162 25.36 -28.37 9.07
C ASP A 162 24.83 -28.74 10.46
N LEU A 163 23.74 -29.52 10.55
CA LEU A 163 23.17 -29.97 11.82
C LEU A 163 24.04 -31.06 12.47
N ASP A 164 24.66 -31.92 11.66
CA ASP A 164 25.60 -32.93 12.16
C ASP A 164 26.86 -32.27 12.71
N LEU A 165 27.37 -31.26 11.99
CA LEU A 165 28.48 -30.43 12.43
C LEU A 165 28.14 -29.71 13.74
N LEU A 166 26.94 -29.11 13.83
CA LEU A 166 26.44 -28.47 15.05
C LEU A 166 26.47 -29.42 16.25
N VAL A 167 25.92 -30.62 16.11
CA VAL A 167 25.91 -31.63 17.18
C VAL A 167 27.34 -32.06 17.54
N SER A 168 28.24 -32.17 16.56
CA SER A 168 29.64 -32.50 16.82
C SER A 168 30.34 -31.42 17.66
N ILE A 169 30.11 -30.15 17.35
CA ILE A 169 30.66 -29.00 18.10
C ILE A 169 30.11 -28.99 19.52
N LEU A 170 28.81 -29.23 19.70
CA LEU A 170 28.20 -29.31 21.02
C LEU A 170 28.76 -30.47 21.84
N ARG A 171 28.97 -31.65 21.25
CA ARG A 171 29.62 -32.78 21.95
C ARG A 171 31.02 -32.45 22.44
N GLU A 172 31.78 -31.67 21.66
CA GLU A 172 33.16 -31.30 21.97
C GLU A 172 33.24 -30.20 23.03
N LYS A 173 32.50 -29.10 22.85
CA LYS A 173 32.61 -27.89 23.69
C LYS A 173 31.62 -27.87 24.87
N TYR A 174 30.46 -28.48 24.71
CA TYR A 174 29.32 -28.43 25.64
C TYR A 174 28.62 -29.79 25.76
N PRO A 175 29.31 -30.84 26.26
CA PRO A 175 28.82 -32.22 26.20
C PRO A 175 27.44 -32.41 26.84
N ASP A 176 27.11 -31.63 27.86
CA ASP A 176 25.79 -31.65 28.52
C ASP A 176 24.65 -31.23 27.58
N TYR A 177 24.92 -30.47 26.51
CA TYR A 177 23.93 -30.05 25.51
C TYR A 177 23.69 -31.09 24.41
N ALA A 178 24.58 -32.06 24.22
CA ALA A 178 24.55 -32.94 23.06
C ALA A 178 23.27 -33.77 22.98
N GLN A 179 22.78 -34.31 24.09
CA GLN A 179 21.54 -35.08 24.09
C GLN A 179 20.32 -34.19 23.84
N TYR A 180 20.28 -32.99 24.43
CA TYR A 180 19.21 -32.03 24.17
C TYR A 180 19.19 -31.57 22.71
N ALA A 181 20.36 -31.46 22.07
CA ALA A 181 20.46 -31.16 20.65
C ALA A 181 19.83 -32.27 19.80
N ILE A 182 20.15 -33.52 20.08
CA ILE A 182 19.59 -34.68 19.38
C ILE A 182 18.08 -34.76 19.59
N ASP A 183 17.62 -34.59 20.83
CA ASP A 183 16.20 -34.65 21.18
C ASP A 183 15.40 -33.54 20.49
N TYR A 184 15.91 -32.31 20.51
CA TYR A 184 15.27 -31.17 19.86
C TYR A 184 15.21 -31.35 18.35
N LEU A 185 16.33 -31.73 17.71
CA LEU A 185 16.39 -31.91 16.25
C LEU A 185 15.47 -33.04 15.76
N ASN A 186 15.23 -34.06 16.59
CA ASN A 186 14.29 -35.15 16.29
C ASN A 186 12.86 -34.88 16.79
N GLY A 187 12.64 -33.78 17.52
CA GLY A 187 11.34 -33.37 18.03
C GLY A 187 10.49 -32.64 16.99
N ASP A 188 9.22 -32.38 17.36
CA ASP A 188 8.20 -31.77 16.49
C ASP A 188 7.84 -30.33 16.87
N LYS A 189 8.56 -29.73 17.82
CA LYS A 189 8.39 -28.33 18.25
C LYS A 189 9.59 -27.51 17.81
N GLY A 190 9.37 -26.60 16.86
CA GLY A 190 10.42 -25.73 16.34
C GLY A 190 10.32 -24.31 16.90
N TYR A 191 11.41 -23.81 17.49
CA TYR A 191 11.55 -22.41 17.88
C TYR A 191 12.32 -21.67 16.78
N TYR A 192 11.66 -20.71 16.13
CA TYR A 192 12.18 -20.02 14.96
C TYR A 192 12.24 -18.51 15.19
N LEU A 193 12.85 -17.80 14.24
CA LEU A 193 12.96 -16.33 14.18
C LEU A 193 13.88 -15.69 15.21
N ASN A 194 14.53 -16.38 16.15
CA ASN A 194 15.41 -15.75 17.15
C ASN A 194 14.72 -14.58 17.92
N MET A 195 13.39 -14.68 18.13
CA MET A 195 12.60 -13.65 18.82
C MET A 195 12.20 -14.11 20.22
N TYR A 196 12.59 -13.32 21.22
CA TYR A 196 12.35 -13.59 22.63
C TYR A 196 12.58 -12.33 23.46
N ILE A 197 12.17 -12.36 24.72
CA ILE A 197 12.49 -11.39 25.77
C ILE A 197 12.89 -12.18 27.00
N MET A 198 14.06 -11.92 27.55
CA MET A 198 14.66 -12.71 28.64
C MET A 198 15.17 -11.80 29.74
N ARG A 199 15.18 -12.30 30.98
CA ARG A 199 15.98 -11.69 32.05
C ARG A 199 17.47 -11.63 31.67
N LYS A 200 18.15 -10.59 32.15
CA LYS A 200 19.58 -10.33 31.96
C LYS A 200 20.46 -11.56 32.09
N GLU A 201 20.28 -12.36 33.15
CA GLU A 201 21.13 -13.51 33.45
C GLU A 201 20.99 -14.59 32.38
N ILE A 202 19.75 -14.84 31.93
CA ILE A 202 19.44 -15.83 30.89
C ILE A 202 19.97 -15.35 29.54
N PHE A 203 19.75 -14.07 29.22
CA PHE A 203 20.25 -13.45 27.99
C PHE A 203 21.77 -13.49 27.88
N ASN A 204 22.48 -13.13 28.95
CA ASN A 204 23.95 -13.12 28.97
C ASN A 204 24.52 -14.53 28.87
N ALA A 205 23.95 -15.50 29.60
CA ALA A 205 24.36 -16.91 29.50
C ALA A 205 24.10 -17.47 28.10
N TYR A 206 22.93 -17.16 27.53
CA TYR A 206 22.58 -17.58 26.18
C TYR A 206 23.52 -16.98 25.13
N SER A 207 23.77 -15.67 25.19
CA SER A 207 24.62 -14.98 24.22
C SER A 207 26.07 -15.49 24.28
N ALA A 208 26.62 -15.67 25.48
CA ALA A 208 27.95 -16.26 25.65
C ALA A 208 28.06 -17.65 25.02
N TRP A 209 27.08 -18.52 25.29
CA TRP A 209 27.04 -19.86 24.71
C TRP A 209 26.80 -19.85 23.19
N LEU A 210 25.86 -19.02 22.72
CA LEU A 210 25.46 -18.94 21.32
C LEU A 210 26.64 -18.53 20.43
N PHE A 211 27.33 -17.43 20.79
CA PHE A 211 28.39 -16.89 19.95
C PHE A 211 29.65 -17.77 19.98
N ASP A 212 29.97 -18.43 21.09
CA ASP A 212 31.08 -19.38 21.15
C ASP A 212 30.84 -20.64 20.27
N VAL A 213 29.59 -21.10 20.19
CA VAL A 213 29.21 -22.21 19.29
C VAL A 213 29.16 -21.75 17.83
N LEU A 214 28.59 -20.58 17.55
CA LEU A 214 28.52 -20.03 16.19
C LEU A 214 29.90 -19.72 15.61
N ASP A 215 30.83 -19.19 16.40
CA ASP A 215 32.20 -18.94 15.95
C ASP A 215 32.91 -20.26 15.61
N ALA A 216 32.72 -21.31 16.43
CA ALA A 216 33.25 -22.65 16.13
C ALA A 216 32.60 -23.27 14.87
N PHE A 217 31.31 -23.00 14.64
CA PHE A 217 30.60 -23.45 13.44
C PHE A 217 31.09 -22.71 12.20
N SER A 218 31.14 -21.37 12.25
CA SER A 218 31.56 -20.51 11.15
C SER A 218 33.00 -20.78 10.72
N ALA A 219 33.91 -21.01 11.67
CA ALA A 219 35.30 -21.35 11.39
C ALA A 219 35.49 -22.68 10.62
N LYS A 220 34.48 -23.57 10.63
CA LYS A 220 34.51 -24.86 9.91
C LYS A 220 33.78 -24.80 8.55
N GLN A 221 33.25 -23.65 8.14
CA GLN A 221 32.55 -23.47 6.86
C GLN A 221 33.50 -22.91 5.79
N ASP A 222 33.32 -23.35 4.53
CA ASP A 222 33.96 -22.75 3.36
C ASP A 222 32.95 -21.88 2.61
N TYR A 223 33.07 -20.56 2.78
CA TYR A 223 32.15 -19.58 2.20
C TYR A 223 32.43 -19.25 0.72
N THR A 224 33.50 -19.80 0.12
CA THR A 224 34.01 -19.37 -1.20
C THR A 224 32.95 -19.41 -2.30
N ASN A 225 32.08 -20.43 -2.28
CA ASN A 225 31.07 -20.67 -3.32
C ASN A 225 29.62 -20.56 -2.82
N PHE A 226 29.40 -19.92 -1.67
CA PHE A 226 28.04 -19.79 -1.14
C PHE A 226 27.25 -18.75 -1.91
N SER A 227 25.99 -19.08 -2.23
CA SER A 227 25.01 -18.11 -2.69
C SER A 227 24.62 -17.12 -1.57
N ASN A 228 23.91 -16.04 -1.94
CA ASN A 228 23.35 -15.08 -0.98
C ASN A 228 22.40 -15.71 0.05
N TYR A 229 21.84 -16.88 -0.26
CA TYR A 229 21.04 -17.62 0.72
C TYR A 229 21.93 -18.44 1.65
N GLU A 230 22.87 -19.22 1.10
CA GLU A 230 23.76 -20.10 1.88
C GLU A 230 24.72 -19.33 2.80
N ILE A 231 25.13 -18.12 2.42
CA ILE A 231 26.00 -17.29 3.27
C ILE A 231 25.37 -17.00 4.64
N ARG A 232 24.04 -17.00 4.74
CA ARG A 232 23.25 -16.73 5.96
C ARG A 232 23.18 -17.91 6.94
N LYS A 233 23.94 -18.99 6.70
CA LYS A 233 23.93 -20.24 7.49
C LYS A 233 23.98 -20.02 9.00
N CYS A 234 24.79 -19.09 9.50
CA CYS A 234 24.86 -18.84 10.96
C CYS A 234 23.53 -18.34 11.52
N GLY A 235 22.79 -17.50 10.79
CA GLY A 235 21.43 -17.09 11.17
C GLY A 235 20.47 -18.29 11.27
N PHE A 236 20.47 -19.18 10.26
CA PHE A 236 19.60 -20.37 10.27
C PHE A 236 19.95 -21.37 11.37
N ILE A 237 21.24 -21.54 11.65
CA ILE A 237 21.74 -22.41 12.72
C ILE A 237 21.46 -21.81 14.10
N ALA A 238 21.52 -20.49 14.24
CA ALA A 238 21.15 -19.82 15.49
C ALA A 238 19.70 -20.10 15.91
N GLU A 239 18.76 -20.21 14.97
CA GLU A 239 17.38 -20.60 15.29
C GLU A 239 17.33 -22.01 15.91
N ARG A 240 18.18 -22.93 15.43
CA ARG A 240 18.25 -24.29 15.99
C ARG A 240 18.94 -24.25 17.34
N LEU A 241 20.03 -23.49 17.47
CA LEU A 241 20.74 -23.30 18.73
C LEU A 241 19.84 -22.70 19.81
N PHE A 242 19.00 -21.72 19.47
CA PHE A 242 18.00 -21.19 20.39
C PHE A 242 17.09 -22.30 20.90
N GLY A 243 16.50 -23.10 19.99
CA GLY A 243 15.62 -24.19 20.38
C GLY A 243 16.31 -25.29 21.21
N ILE A 244 17.58 -25.60 20.93
CA ILE A 244 18.40 -26.52 21.72
C ILE A 244 18.62 -25.96 23.13
N TYR A 245 19.06 -24.71 23.22
CA TYR A 245 19.33 -24.04 24.48
C TYR A 245 18.07 -23.93 25.34
N PHE A 246 16.96 -23.58 24.70
CA PHE A 246 15.68 -23.44 25.37
C PHE A 246 15.12 -24.79 25.83
N THR A 247 15.30 -25.86 25.04
CA THR A 247 14.95 -27.23 25.46
C THR A 247 15.78 -27.67 26.66
N HIS A 248 17.08 -27.37 26.68
CA HIS A 248 17.94 -27.63 27.83
C HIS A 248 17.46 -26.86 29.07
N LEU A 249 17.17 -25.55 28.95
CA LEU A 249 16.67 -24.73 30.05
C LEU A 249 15.36 -25.26 30.63
N LEU A 250 14.36 -25.54 29.78
CA LEU A 250 13.05 -26.04 30.23
C LEU A 250 13.14 -27.37 30.99
N ARG A 251 14.12 -28.21 30.65
CA ARG A 251 14.31 -29.53 31.29
C ARG A 251 15.17 -29.47 32.55
N THR A 252 16.10 -28.53 32.63
CA THR A 252 17.03 -28.40 33.77
C THR A 252 16.55 -27.42 34.83
N GLN A 253 15.66 -26.49 34.45
CA GLN A 253 15.10 -25.46 35.33
C GLN A 253 13.57 -25.41 35.16
N PRO A 254 12.84 -26.42 35.68
CA PRO A 254 11.38 -26.54 35.49
C PRO A 254 10.58 -25.41 36.16
N ASP A 255 11.19 -24.66 37.09
CA ASP A 255 10.55 -23.54 37.78
C ASP A 255 10.58 -22.22 36.98
N LEU A 256 11.28 -22.19 35.83
CA LEU A 256 11.32 -21.01 34.97
C LEU A 256 9.91 -20.66 34.47
N LYS A 257 9.51 -19.40 34.68
CA LYS A 257 8.25 -18.87 34.17
C LYS A 257 8.40 -18.48 32.72
N VAL A 258 7.91 -19.33 31.84
CA VAL A 258 7.92 -19.11 30.39
C VAL A 258 6.53 -18.73 29.90
N ARG A 259 6.47 -17.65 29.12
CA ARG A 259 5.27 -17.21 28.42
C ARG A 259 5.44 -17.35 26.92
N TYR A 260 4.59 -18.18 26.31
CA TYR A 260 4.48 -18.29 24.86
C TYR A 260 3.53 -17.24 24.29
N MET A 261 3.94 -16.59 23.22
CA MET A 261 3.19 -15.53 22.53
C MET A 261 3.09 -15.81 21.03
N GLN A 262 2.11 -15.20 20.37
CA GLN A 262 1.96 -15.33 18.92
C GLN A 262 2.96 -14.43 18.18
N ASN A 263 3.39 -14.87 16.99
CA ASN A 263 4.15 -14.04 16.08
C ASN A 263 3.18 -13.19 15.26
N SER A 264 3.46 -11.90 15.06
CA SER A 264 2.79 -11.07 14.06
C SER A 264 3.71 -10.76 12.90
N PHE A 265 3.14 -10.51 11.72
CA PHE A 265 3.85 -10.19 10.50
C PHE A 265 3.21 -8.98 9.83
N PHE A 266 3.99 -7.93 9.55
CA PHE A 266 3.55 -6.75 8.83
C PHE A 266 3.93 -6.82 7.35
N SER A 267 2.97 -6.60 6.46
CA SER A 267 3.20 -6.58 5.01
C SER A 267 3.84 -5.27 4.52
N SER A 268 3.63 -4.16 5.24
CA SER A 268 4.27 -2.86 4.99
C SER A 268 5.20 -2.44 6.12
N LEU A 269 6.32 -1.83 5.75
CA LEU A 269 7.28 -1.17 6.67
C LEU A 269 7.29 0.35 6.50
N ASP A 270 6.44 0.86 5.61
CA ASP A 270 6.34 2.28 5.33
C ASP A 270 5.73 2.97 6.56
N LYS A 271 6.17 4.21 6.81
CA LYS A 271 5.61 5.03 7.87
C LYS A 271 4.13 5.29 7.55
N PRO A 272 3.19 5.08 8.49
CA PRO A 272 1.76 5.21 8.22
C PRO A 272 1.29 6.67 8.11
N TYR A 273 2.18 7.63 8.37
CA TYR A 273 1.93 9.06 8.26
C TYR A 273 3.19 9.82 7.84
N LEU A 274 3.02 11.02 7.31
CA LEU A 274 4.10 11.93 6.95
C LEU A 274 3.96 13.27 7.69
N GLU A 275 5.11 13.91 7.93
CA GLU A 275 5.21 15.31 8.35
C GLU A 275 5.65 16.16 7.15
N PRO A 276 5.47 17.49 7.13
CA PRO A 276 5.97 18.37 6.06
C PRO A 276 7.41 18.06 5.66
N ALA A 277 7.69 17.90 4.35
CA ALA A 277 9.06 17.66 3.89
C ALA A 277 9.95 18.92 3.97
N PHE A 278 9.33 20.10 3.97
CA PHE A 278 10.00 21.39 3.98
C PHE A 278 9.39 22.30 5.04
N ASP A 279 10.24 23.05 5.75
CA ASP A 279 9.81 23.98 6.80
C ASP A 279 9.24 25.29 6.22
N GLU A 280 9.70 25.69 5.03
CA GLU A 280 9.32 26.93 4.36
C GLU A 280 8.80 26.67 2.95
N HIS A 281 7.80 27.45 2.54
CA HIS A 281 7.23 27.45 1.18
C HIS A 281 6.84 26.04 0.67
N ASN A 282 6.36 25.18 1.58
CA ASN A 282 5.97 23.82 1.29
C ASN A 282 4.62 23.77 0.54
N VAL A 283 4.63 23.18 -0.66
CA VAL A 283 3.46 22.92 -1.51
C VAL A 283 3.21 21.41 -1.54
N PRO A 284 2.41 20.88 -0.60
CA PRO A 284 2.05 19.46 -0.56
C PRO A 284 1.05 19.08 -1.64
N VAL A 285 1.48 18.16 -2.49
CA VAL A 285 0.69 17.62 -3.60
C VAL A 285 0.49 16.13 -3.38
N VAL A 286 -0.76 15.71 -3.27
CA VAL A 286 -1.12 14.34 -2.94
C VAL A 286 -1.79 13.67 -4.13
N MET A 287 -1.40 12.43 -4.41
CA MET A 287 -1.87 11.67 -5.56
C MET A 287 -2.08 10.22 -5.15
N ALA A 288 -3.08 9.53 -5.70
CA ALA A 288 -3.27 8.10 -5.49
C ALA A 288 -2.97 7.33 -6.78
N SER A 289 -2.17 6.25 -6.70
CA SER A 289 -1.83 5.45 -7.88
C SER A 289 -1.52 4.00 -7.53
N SER A 290 -1.86 3.09 -8.46
CA SER A 290 -1.39 1.71 -8.45
C SER A 290 -0.14 1.55 -9.32
N ASN A 291 0.48 0.36 -9.27
CA ASN A 291 1.64 0.04 -10.09
C ASN A 291 1.38 0.17 -11.61
N GLU A 292 0.17 -0.16 -12.06
CA GLU A 292 -0.22 -0.14 -13.48
C GLU A 292 -0.44 1.28 -14.03
N TYR A 293 -0.72 2.23 -13.14
CA TYR A 293 -0.94 3.64 -13.45
C TYR A 293 0.32 4.50 -13.34
N VAL A 294 1.44 3.93 -12.88
CA VAL A 294 2.74 4.61 -12.77
C VAL A 294 3.15 5.35 -14.06
N PRO A 295 2.96 4.79 -15.28
CA PRO A 295 3.28 5.52 -16.49
C PRO A 295 2.56 6.87 -16.63
N PHE A 296 1.30 6.97 -16.21
CA PHE A 296 0.50 8.20 -16.26
C PHE A 296 0.89 9.16 -15.13
N LEU A 297 1.09 8.62 -13.93
CA LEU A 297 1.68 9.35 -12.80
C LEU A 297 3.02 9.99 -13.18
N GLY A 298 3.87 9.30 -13.94
CA GLY A 298 5.11 9.84 -14.47
C GLY A 298 4.90 11.03 -15.41
N VAL A 299 3.85 11.03 -16.23
CA VAL A 299 3.49 12.19 -17.08
C VAL A 299 3.07 13.37 -16.21
N LEU A 300 2.24 13.14 -15.20
CA LEU A 300 1.81 14.19 -14.27
C LEU A 300 3.00 14.79 -13.52
N LEU A 301 3.87 13.96 -12.92
CA LEU A 301 5.09 14.44 -12.25
C LEU A 301 5.99 15.24 -13.20
N SER A 302 6.23 14.74 -14.41
CA SER A 302 7.01 15.45 -15.43
C SER A 302 6.40 16.82 -15.75
N SER A 303 5.06 16.89 -15.87
CA SER A 303 4.34 18.13 -16.13
C SER A 303 4.38 19.12 -14.97
N ILE A 304 4.31 18.66 -13.72
CA ILE A 304 4.51 19.50 -12.53
C ILE A 304 5.92 20.08 -12.53
N ILE A 305 6.92 19.22 -12.69
CA ILE A 305 8.34 19.59 -12.66
C ILE A 305 8.67 20.62 -13.74
N ALA A 306 8.13 20.43 -14.95
CA ALA A 306 8.40 21.31 -16.08
C ALA A 306 7.82 22.72 -15.92
N ASN A 307 6.81 22.90 -15.07
CA ASN A 307 6.13 24.19 -14.85
C ASN A 307 6.33 24.77 -13.44
N ALA A 308 7.12 24.11 -12.59
CA ALA A 308 7.38 24.54 -11.23
C ALA A 308 8.28 25.78 -11.17
N SER A 309 7.96 26.70 -10.26
CA SER A 309 8.81 27.84 -9.92
C SER A 309 9.95 27.41 -8.99
N GLY A 310 11.07 28.14 -9.03
CA GLY A 310 12.15 28.00 -8.06
C GLY A 310 11.85 28.63 -6.70
N GLU A 311 10.71 29.32 -6.54
CA GLU A 311 10.32 30.03 -5.31
C GLU A 311 9.60 29.14 -4.29
N ASN A 312 9.12 27.96 -4.71
CA ASN A 312 8.39 27.03 -3.84
C ASN A 312 9.13 25.69 -3.73
N ASN A 313 8.86 24.99 -2.63
CA ASN A 313 9.27 23.61 -2.42
C ASN A 313 8.06 22.69 -2.61
N TYR A 314 8.18 21.68 -3.45
CA TYR A 314 7.08 20.81 -3.84
C TYR A 314 7.19 19.46 -3.15
N ASP A 315 6.18 19.14 -2.36
CA ASP A 315 6.14 17.93 -1.57
C ASP A 315 5.20 16.89 -2.21
N ILE A 316 5.86 16.06 -3.03
CA ILE A 316 5.49 14.80 -3.68
C ILE A 316 4.88 13.69 -2.82
N ILE A 317 3.58 13.61 -2.56
CA ILE A 317 3.02 12.52 -1.73
C ILE A 317 2.19 11.54 -2.58
N ILE A 318 2.68 10.31 -2.74
CA ILE A 318 1.97 9.24 -3.46
C ILE A 318 1.33 8.26 -2.48
N LEU A 319 -0.01 8.20 -2.47
CA LEU A 319 -0.78 7.11 -1.88
C LEU A 319 -0.67 5.87 -2.78
N SER A 320 0.28 5.01 -2.47
CA SER A 320 0.66 3.82 -3.24
C SER A 320 -0.31 2.68 -2.97
N ASN A 321 -0.85 2.09 -4.05
CA ASN A 321 -1.53 0.81 -4.01
C ASN A 321 -0.65 -0.24 -4.69
N GLY A 322 0.36 -0.72 -3.97
CA GLY A 322 1.26 -1.78 -4.42
C GLY A 322 2.26 -1.37 -5.51
N ILE A 323 2.71 -0.11 -5.54
CA ILE A 323 3.76 0.31 -6.49
C ILE A 323 5.05 -0.45 -6.20
N SER A 324 5.57 -1.14 -7.22
CA SER A 324 6.77 -1.97 -7.10
C SER A 324 8.03 -1.15 -6.78
N PRO A 325 9.03 -1.73 -6.09
CA PRO A 325 10.30 -1.06 -5.81
C PRO A 325 10.99 -0.48 -7.06
N THR A 326 10.95 -1.22 -8.18
CA THR A 326 11.50 -0.76 -9.46
C THR A 326 10.79 0.49 -9.98
N ASN A 327 9.45 0.53 -9.92
CA ASN A 327 8.71 1.72 -10.34
C ASN A 327 8.90 2.90 -9.38
N ARG A 328 9.02 2.67 -8.06
CA ARG A 328 9.38 3.73 -7.09
C ARG A 328 10.74 4.33 -7.44
N GLN A 329 11.74 3.49 -7.72
CA GLN A 329 13.07 3.94 -8.15
C GLN A 329 13.03 4.75 -9.45
N ILE A 330 12.26 4.32 -10.45
CA ILE A 330 12.12 5.10 -11.70
C ILE A 330 11.46 6.46 -11.44
N LEU A 331 10.44 6.52 -10.56
CA LEU A 331 9.82 7.79 -10.18
C LEU A 331 10.82 8.70 -9.44
N GLU A 332 11.63 8.15 -8.54
CA GLU A 332 12.71 8.91 -7.86
C GLU A 332 13.71 9.47 -8.87
N MET A 333 14.08 8.70 -9.90
CA MET A 333 14.96 9.16 -10.99
C MET A 333 14.38 10.37 -11.75
N VAL A 334 13.06 10.50 -11.86
CA VAL A 334 12.41 11.67 -12.49
C VAL A 334 12.71 12.96 -11.71
N LEU A 335 12.83 12.88 -10.38
CA LEU A 335 13.09 14.03 -9.50
C LEU A 335 14.58 14.25 -9.19
N GLU A 336 15.49 13.42 -9.71
CA GLU A 336 16.92 13.55 -9.44
C GLU A 336 17.44 14.98 -9.68
N LYS A 337 18.31 15.44 -8.78
CA LYS A 337 18.99 16.76 -8.81
C LYS A 337 18.06 17.98 -8.65
N ARG A 338 16.91 17.83 -7.99
CA ARG A 338 15.98 18.93 -7.70
C ARG A 338 15.79 19.08 -6.19
N PRO A 339 16.55 19.95 -5.52
CA PRO A 339 16.50 20.09 -4.05
C PRO A 339 15.18 20.67 -3.55
N ASN A 340 14.43 21.39 -4.38
CA ASN A 340 13.11 21.94 -4.07
C ASN A 340 11.97 20.95 -4.29
N PHE A 341 12.27 19.66 -4.47
CA PHE A 341 11.29 18.59 -4.61
C PHE A 341 11.59 17.45 -3.64
N ALA A 342 10.55 16.97 -2.95
CA ALA A 342 10.57 15.71 -2.22
C ALA A 342 9.60 14.74 -2.89
N LEU A 343 9.94 13.46 -2.97
CA LEU A 343 9.01 12.40 -3.40
C LEU A 343 8.92 11.33 -2.31
N ARG A 344 7.70 11.05 -1.84
CA ARG A 344 7.44 10.18 -0.68
C ARG A 344 6.19 9.35 -0.92
N PHE A 345 6.15 8.17 -0.31
CA PHE A 345 5.10 7.18 -0.52
C PHE A 345 4.41 6.83 0.79
N ILE A 346 3.09 6.63 0.74
CA ILE A 346 2.29 6.01 1.81
C ILE A 346 1.59 4.81 1.20
N GLU A 347 1.86 3.60 1.69
CA GLU A 347 1.27 2.38 1.16
C GLU A 347 -0.14 2.16 1.72
N VAL A 348 -1.16 2.30 0.87
CA VAL A 348 -2.58 2.25 1.27
C VAL A 348 -3.28 0.93 0.94
N SER A 349 -2.65 0.04 0.14
CA SER A 349 -3.26 -1.22 -0.33
C SER A 349 -3.84 -2.09 0.80
N GLN A 350 -3.15 -2.11 1.96
CA GLN A 350 -3.44 -3.01 3.08
C GLN A 350 -4.44 -2.42 4.10
N ILE A 351 -4.58 -1.10 4.11
CA ILE A 351 -5.44 -0.39 5.06
C ILE A 351 -6.90 -0.59 4.66
N LEU A 352 -7.18 -0.45 3.37
CA LEU A 352 -8.53 -0.51 2.82
C LEU A 352 -8.95 -1.92 2.39
N SER A 353 -8.03 -2.90 2.41
CA SER A 353 -8.38 -4.32 2.28
C SER A 353 -9.02 -4.91 3.53
N ASN A 354 -8.86 -4.25 4.69
CA ASN A 354 -9.41 -4.68 5.99
C ASN A 354 -10.71 -3.96 6.38
N SER A 355 -11.13 -2.95 5.61
CA SER A 355 -12.43 -2.32 5.78
C SER A 355 -13.50 -3.14 5.07
N ASP A 356 -14.64 -3.39 5.72
CA ASP A 356 -15.86 -3.99 5.14
C ASP A 356 -16.53 -3.07 4.09
N LEU A 357 -15.72 -2.49 3.17
CA LEU A 357 -16.20 -1.66 2.07
C LEU A 357 -16.96 -2.56 1.07
N PRO A 358 -18.21 -2.23 0.70
CA PRO A 358 -19.00 -3.04 -0.21
C PRO A 358 -18.29 -3.24 -1.55
N SER A 359 -18.22 -4.50 -1.98
CA SER A 359 -17.57 -4.94 -3.22
C SER A 359 -18.35 -4.59 -4.49
N LYS A 360 -19.24 -3.59 -4.47
CA LYS A 360 -20.00 -3.22 -5.67
C LYS A 360 -19.13 -2.35 -6.55
N HIS A 361 -18.66 -2.99 -7.63
CA HIS A 361 -17.69 -2.48 -8.60
C HIS A 361 -16.28 -2.50 -7.99
N HIS A 362 -15.29 -2.96 -8.77
CA HIS A 362 -13.89 -3.02 -8.37
C HIS A 362 -13.30 -1.61 -8.20
N ILE A 363 -13.83 -0.84 -7.26
CA ILE A 363 -13.39 0.50 -6.94
C ILE A 363 -12.11 0.32 -6.16
N SER A 364 -11.02 0.77 -6.76
CA SER A 364 -9.70 0.55 -6.22
C SER A 364 -9.58 1.19 -4.85
N VAL A 365 -8.87 0.50 -3.97
CA VAL A 365 -8.34 1.01 -2.70
C VAL A 365 -7.82 2.46 -2.82
N THR A 366 -7.27 2.85 -3.97
CA THR A 366 -6.82 4.22 -4.25
C THR A 366 -7.92 5.29 -4.18
N THR A 367 -9.17 5.00 -4.58
CA THR A 367 -10.24 6.00 -4.70
C THR A 367 -10.68 6.53 -3.33
N HIS A 368 -10.77 5.65 -2.33
CA HIS A 368 -11.16 6.00 -0.97
C HIS A 368 -9.98 6.51 -0.12
N ALA A 369 -8.74 6.36 -0.59
CA ALA A 369 -7.55 6.73 0.16
C ALA A 369 -7.51 8.24 0.50
N ARG A 370 -8.17 9.08 -0.30
CA ARG A 370 -8.29 10.53 -0.03
C ARG A 370 -9.02 10.87 1.28
N TYR A 371 -9.88 10.00 1.80
CA TYR A 371 -10.53 10.21 3.11
C TYR A 371 -9.59 10.06 4.27
N MET A 372 -8.54 9.25 4.09
CA MET A 372 -7.55 8.97 5.10
C MET A 372 -6.45 10.04 5.15
N LEU A 373 -6.50 11.08 4.31
CA LEU A 373 -5.51 12.16 4.31
C LEU A 373 -5.40 12.85 5.67
N THR A 374 -6.50 12.98 6.41
CA THR A 374 -6.45 13.51 7.77
C THR A 374 -5.66 12.59 8.71
N GLU A 375 -5.68 11.28 8.53
CA GLU A 375 -4.85 10.39 9.38
C GLU A 375 -3.41 10.30 8.88
N PHE A 376 -3.21 10.29 7.57
CA PHE A 376 -1.89 10.14 6.95
C PHE A 376 -1.02 11.40 7.04
N LEU A 377 -1.62 12.58 7.16
CA LEU A 377 -0.91 13.86 7.08
C LEU A 377 -1.18 14.75 8.32
N PRO A 378 -0.89 14.27 9.55
CA PRO A 378 -1.23 14.95 10.80
C PRO A 378 -0.64 16.37 10.91
N GLY A 379 0.57 16.61 10.41
CA GLY A 379 1.22 17.92 10.41
C GLY A 379 0.84 18.85 9.25
N TYR A 380 -0.14 18.48 8.42
CA TYR A 380 -0.56 19.28 7.26
C TYR A 380 -1.92 19.93 7.50
N HIS A 381 -1.97 21.24 7.23
CA HIS A 381 -3.19 22.05 7.33
C HIS A 381 -3.97 22.09 6.01
N LYS A 382 -3.27 22.11 4.87
CA LYS A 382 -3.83 22.21 3.53
C LYS A 382 -3.01 21.40 2.54
N VAL A 383 -3.68 20.68 1.64
CA VAL A 383 -3.04 19.87 0.58
C VAL A 383 -3.73 20.06 -0.77
N LEU A 384 -2.98 19.96 -1.86
CA LEU A 384 -3.53 19.87 -3.21
C LEU A 384 -3.59 18.40 -3.63
N TYR A 385 -4.78 17.84 -3.78
CA TYR A 385 -4.99 16.50 -4.28
C TYR A 385 -5.21 16.51 -5.80
N LEU A 386 -4.53 15.62 -6.53
CA LEU A 386 -4.64 15.42 -7.97
C LEU A 386 -4.81 13.94 -8.33
N ASP A 387 -5.75 13.62 -9.23
CA ASP A 387 -5.84 12.30 -9.87
C ASP A 387 -4.66 12.06 -10.84
N SER A 388 -4.30 10.79 -11.07
CA SER A 388 -3.10 10.40 -11.81
C SER A 388 -3.16 10.61 -13.34
N ASP A 389 -4.35 10.84 -13.89
CA ASP A 389 -4.64 11.06 -15.31
C ASP A 389 -4.79 12.54 -15.68
N ILE A 390 -4.09 13.39 -14.94
CA ILE A 390 -4.02 14.84 -15.11
C ILE A 390 -2.68 15.25 -15.72
N VAL A 391 -2.70 16.36 -16.47
CA VAL A 391 -1.50 17.07 -16.95
C VAL A 391 -1.56 18.53 -16.52
N VAL A 392 -0.43 19.01 -15.99
CA VAL A 392 -0.23 20.38 -15.51
C VAL A 392 0.52 21.20 -16.57
N ASP A 393 0.01 22.37 -16.93
CA ASP A 393 0.64 23.31 -17.89
C ASP A 393 0.79 24.72 -17.28
N ALA A 394 0.88 24.81 -15.95
CA ALA A 394 1.14 26.02 -15.17
C ALA A 394 1.78 25.66 -13.81
N ASP A 395 2.30 26.64 -13.06
CA ASP A 395 2.80 26.38 -11.71
C ASP A 395 1.63 26.06 -10.76
N ILE A 396 1.61 24.84 -10.23
CA ILE A 396 0.56 24.37 -9.30
C ILE A 396 0.60 25.08 -7.95
N ALA A 397 1.71 25.74 -7.60
CA ALA A 397 1.78 26.56 -6.40
C ALA A 397 0.76 27.71 -6.45
N GLU A 398 0.47 28.27 -7.63
CA GLU A 398 -0.58 29.29 -7.78
C GLU A 398 -1.94 28.79 -7.31
N LEU A 399 -2.27 27.52 -7.61
CA LEU A 399 -3.51 26.91 -7.15
C LEU A 399 -3.46 26.67 -5.65
N TYR A 400 -2.37 26.09 -5.14
CA TYR A 400 -2.18 25.80 -3.72
C TYR A 400 -2.33 27.04 -2.84
N HIS A 401 -1.79 28.17 -3.27
CA HIS A 401 -1.84 29.44 -2.53
C HIS A 401 -3.23 30.10 -2.52
N THR A 402 -4.22 29.52 -3.19
CA THR A 402 -5.61 29.97 -3.05
C THR A 402 -6.06 29.86 -1.59
N ASP A 403 -6.64 30.94 -1.07
CA ASP A 403 -7.23 30.98 0.26
C ASP A 403 -8.56 30.22 0.31
N ILE A 404 -8.60 29.25 1.22
CA ILE A 404 -9.74 28.38 1.51
C ILE A 404 -9.98 28.24 3.02
N GLU A 405 -9.51 29.15 3.86
CA GLU A 405 -9.60 29.04 5.34
C GLU A 405 -11.05 28.81 5.81
N ASP A 406 -12.03 29.50 5.22
CA ASP A 406 -13.46 29.38 5.54
C ASP A 406 -14.17 28.17 4.91
N TYR A 407 -13.45 27.37 4.12
CA TYR A 407 -14.02 26.30 3.30
C TYR A 407 -13.37 24.96 3.63
N MET A 408 -14.11 23.87 3.42
CA MET A 408 -13.57 22.52 3.58
C MET A 408 -12.71 22.12 2.38
N VAL A 409 -13.08 22.61 1.19
CA VAL A 409 -12.40 22.29 -0.06
C VAL A 409 -12.49 23.44 -1.05
N GLY A 410 -11.44 23.65 -1.82
CA GLY A 410 -11.47 24.36 -3.10
C GLY A 410 -11.62 23.36 -4.24
N ALA A 411 -12.65 23.53 -5.07
CA ALA A 411 -12.95 22.59 -6.16
C ALA A 411 -13.50 23.31 -7.40
N VAL A 412 -13.42 22.62 -8.54
CA VAL A 412 -13.93 23.09 -9.84
C VAL A 412 -15.27 22.42 -10.13
N ARG A 413 -16.27 23.22 -10.54
CA ARG A 413 -17.59 22.69 -10.93
C ARG A 413 -17.46 21.71 -12.10
N ASP A 414 -18.10 20.56 -11.98
CA ASP A 414 -18.07 19.52 -13.00
C ASP A 414 -19.02 19.87 -14.15
N THR A 415 -18.42 20.23 -15.28
CA THR A 415 -19.13 20.66 -16.48
C THR A 415 -19.87 19.50 -17.16
N VAL A 416 -19.34 18.28 -17.04
CA VAL A 416 -19.90 17.06 -17.62
C VAL A 416 -21.17 16.67 -16.86
N VAL A 417 -21.10 16.61 -15.53
CA VAL A 417 -22.26 16.30 -14.67
C VAL A 417 -23.34 17.37 -14.80
N ALA A 418 -22.97 18.65 -14.86
CA ALA A 418 -23.93 19.73 -15.12
C ALA A 418 -24.65 19.57 -16.47
N GLY A 419 -23.92 19.13 -17.50
CA GLY A 419 -24.48 18.79 -18.81
C GLY A 419 -25.45 17.63 -18.75
N TRP A 420 -25.04 16.52 -18.12
CA TRP A 420 -25.88 15.34 -17.89
C TRP A 420 -27.13 15.63 -17.06
N TYR A 421 -27.05 16.51 -16.07
CA TYR A 421 -28.21 16.95 -15.28
C TYR A 421 -29.26 17.64 -16.15
N LYS A 422 -28.83 18.44 -17.14
CA LYS A 422 -29.72 19.16 -18.06
C LYS A 422 -30.17 18.34 -19.27
N MET A 423 -29.45 17.27 -19.59
CA MET A 423 -29.72 16.44 -20.76
C MET A 423 -31.06 15.70 -20.60
N PRO A 424 -32.05 15.91 -21.49
CA PRO A 424 -33.37 15.29 -21.34
C PRO A 424 -33.30 13.76 -21.29
N GLY A 425 -33.87 13.18 -20.21
CA GLY A 425 -33.95 11.73 -20.02
C GLY A 425 -32.66 11.06 -19.55
N HIS A 426 -31.61 11.84 -19.22
CA HIS A 426 -30.40 11.29 -18.63
C HIS A 426 -30.63 10.93 -17.15
N PRO A 427 -30.14 9.78 -16.65
CA PRO A 427 -30.38 9.33 -15.28
C PRO A 427 -29.80 10.25 -14.20
N GLN A 428 -28.77 11.04 -14.55
CA GLN A 428 -28.13 11.99 -13.62
C GLN A 428 -29.12 12.98 -13.00
N GLN A 429 -30.11 13.45 -13.77
CA GLN A 429 -31.10 14.41 -13.25
C GLN A 429 -31.89 13.81 -12.08
N GLN A 430 -32.52 12.66 -12.32
CA GLN A 430 -33.29 11.97 -11.29
C GLN A 430 -32.41 11.61 -10.08
N TYR A 431 -31.17 11.19 -10.33
CA TYR A 431 -30.22 10.86 -9.26
C TYR A 431 -29.95 12.07 -8.35
N MET A 432 -29.61 13.21 -8.93
CA MET A 432 -29.30 14.41 -8.16
C MET A 432 -30.53 14.93 -7.40
N ASP A 433 -31.72 14.89 -8.00
CA ASP A 433 -32.94 15.40 -7.38
C ASP A 433 -33.46 14.48 -6.24
N THR A 434 -33.19 13.18 -6.30
CA THR A 434 -33.80 12.20 -5.38
C THR A 434 -32.84 11.54 -4.40
N VAL A 435 -31.55 11.44 -4.74
CA VAL A 435 -30.54 10.78 -3.92
C VAL A 435 -29.58 11.81 -3.32
N LEU A 436 -28.85 12.56 -4.15
CA LEU A 436 -27.79 13.45 -3.69
C LEU A 436 -28.33 14.73 -3.01
N LYS A 437 -29.40 15.32 -3.57
CA LYS A 437 -30.16 16.45 -3.02
C LYS A 437 -29.29 17.65 -2.59
N MET A 438 -28.31 18.01 -3.41
CA MET A 438 -27.52 19.23 -3.18
C MET A 438 -28.40 20.47 -3.19
N ARG A 439 -27.99 21.52 -2.48
CA ARG A 439 -28.66 22.84 -2.47
C ARG A 439 -28.82 23.40 -3.88
N ASP A 440 -27.81 23.20 -4.73
CA ASP A 440 -27.82 23.56 -6.14
C ASP A 440 -27.09 22.48 -6.94
N PRO A 441 -27.75 21.76 -7.86
CA PRO A 441 -27.14 20.70 -8.65
C PRO A 441 -26.03 21.20 -9.59
N PHE A 442 -25.98 22.49 -9.92
CA PHE A 442 -24.88 23.06 -10.74
C PHE A 442 -23.62 23.35 -9.93
N ASN A 443 -23.67 23.17 -8.61
CA ASN A 443 -22.51 23.24 -7.72
C ASN A 443 -21.92 21.85 -7.44
N TYR A 444 -22.26 20.84 -8.23
CA TYR A 444 -21.52 19.59 -8.19
C TYR A 444 -20.09 19.79 -8.72
N PHE A 445 -19.08 19.33 -7.99
CA PHE A 445 -17.66 19.46 -8.36
C PHE A 445 -17.03 18.13 -8.73
N ASN A 446 -16.00 18.20 -9.57
CA ASN A 446 -15.18 17.06 -9.95
C ASN A 446 -14.12 16.80 -8.87
N ALA A 447 -13.91 15.55 -8.49
CA ALA A 447 -12.99 15.17 -7.41
C ALA A 447 -11.54 14.97 -7.88
N GLY A 448 -11.23 15.12 -9.17
CA GLY A 448 -9.87 14.93 -9.67
C GLY A 448 -8.88 16.03 -9.29
N VAL A 449 -9.38 17.22 -8.94
CA VAL A 449 -8.56 18.35 -8.46
C VAL A 449 -9.23 18.96 -7.24
N LEU A 450 -8.60 18.81 -6.07
CA LEU A 450 -9.14 19.29 -4.80
C LEU A 450 -8.06 20.01 -4.00
N LEU A 451 -8.30 21.26 -3.62
CA LEU A 451 -7.51 21.94 -2.59
C LEU A 451 -8.19 21.67 -1.24
N MET A 452 -7.66 20.77 -0.43
CA MET A 452 -8.32 20.27 0.77
C MET A 452 -7.80 21.00 2.01
N ASN A 453 -8.72 21.59 2.79
CA ASN A 453 -8.44 22.14 4.11
C ASN A 453 -8.55 21.00 5.14
N LEU A 454 -7.41 20.41 5.50
CA LEU A 454 -7.38 19.26 6.39
C LEU A 454 -7.83 19.62 7.81
N ASP A 455 -7.59 20.85 8.27
CA ASP A 455 -8.07 21.30 9.59
C ASP A 455 -9.60 21.36 9.64
N ALA A 456 -10.23 21.98 8.63
CA ALA A 456 -11.69 22.05 8.53
C ALA A 456 -12.33 20.65 8.37
N MET A 457 -11.65 19.75 7.65
CA MET A 457 -12.09 18.35 7.51
C MET A 457 -11.99 17.61 8.86
N ARG A 458 -10.85 17.67 9.56
CA ARG A 458 -10.64 17.06 10.89
C ARG A 458 -11.66 17.55 11.92
N ALA A 459 -12.02 18.83 11.87
CA ALA A 459 -12.97 19.42 12.81
C ALA A 459 -14.41 18.89 12.67
N LYS A 460 -14.76 18.31 11.51
CA LYS A 460 -16.12 17.85 11.21
C LYS A 460 -16.26 16.35 11.07
N PHE A 461 -15.26 15.67 10.53
CA PHE A 461 -15.34 14.26 10.18
C PHE A 461 -14.05 13.52 10.56
N SER A 462 -14.20 12.35 11.17
CA SER A 462 -13.11 11.36 11.19
C SER A 462 -13.00 10.69 9.83
N ALA A 463 -11.84 10.10 9.51
CA ALA A 463 -11.68 9.34 8.28
C ALA A 463 -12.67 8.14 8.25
N LYS A 464 -12.94 7.54 9.42
CA LYS A 464 -13.95 6.49 9.58
C LYS A 464 -15.36 6.97 9.20
N ASP A 465 -15.77 8.17 9.59
CA ASP A 465 -17.11 8.69 9.25
C ASP A 465 -17.31 8.77 7.72
N LEU A 466 -16.28 9.22 6.99
CA LEU A 466 -16.32 9.32 5.54
C LEU A 466 -16.28 7.94 4.87
N LEU A 467 -15.49 7.00 5.39
CA LEU A 467 -15.46 5.62 4.92
C LEU A 467 -16.79 4.91 5.14
N ASP A 468 -17.37 5.02 6.33
CA ASP A 468 -18.68 4.45 6.65
C ASP A 468 -19.77 5.01 5.74
N LEU A 469 -19.71 6.32 5.44
CA LEU A 469 -20.64 6.96 4.52
C LEU A 469 -20.46 6.44 3.09
N ALA A 470 -19.22 6.22 2.65
CA ALA A 470 -18.90 5.68 1.33
C ALA A 470 -19.35 4.22 1.14
N CYS A 471 -19.58 3.47 2.23
CA CYS A 471 -20.16 2.12 2.18
C CYS A 471 -21.63 2.07 1.72
N ASP A 472 -22.32 3.20 1.56
CA ASP A 472 -23.70 3.21 1.09
C ASP A 472 -23.77 3.02 -0.43
N ASP A 473 -24.43 1.96 -0.89
CA ASP A 473 -24.60 1.62 -2.31
C ASP A 473 -25.40 2.68 -3.13
N LYS A 474 -25.91 3.73 -2.49
CA LYS A 474 -26.63 4.82 -3.18
C LYS A 474 -25.74 5.75 -4.00
N TRP A 475 -24.43 5.76 -3.78
CA TRP A 475 -23.52 6.71 -4.45
C TRP A 475 -23.27 6.29 -5.90
N MET A 476 -23.61 7.16 -6.86
CA MET A 476 -23.45 6.88 -8.30
C MET A 476 -22.00 7.06 -8.72
N TRP A 477 -21.37 8.14 -8.23
CA TRP A 477 -19.97 8.53 -8.44
C TRP A 477 -19.15 8.40 -7.16
N LEU A 478 -19.55 7.49 -6.28
CA LEU A 478 -18.72 6.97 -5.19
C LEU A 478 -18.18 8.07 -4.29
N ASP A 479 -16.86 8.21 -4.23
CA ASP A 479 -16.18 9.16 -3.37
C ASP A 479 -16.47 10.62 -3.75
N GLN A 480 -16.60 10.91 -5.05
CA GLN A 480 -16.97 12.23 -5.53
C GLN A 480 -18.36 12.64 -5.02
N ASP A 481 -19.33 11.72 -4.97
CA ASP A 481 -20.67 12.02 -4.45
C ASP A 481 -20.67 12.25 -2.94
N VAL A 482 -19.93 11.44 -2.19
CA VAL A 482 -19.77 11.61 -0.74
C VAL A 482 -19.16 12.98 -0.44
N LEU A 483 -18.07 13.35 -1.14
CA LEU A 483 -17.43 14.66 -0.98
C LEU A 483 -18.37 15.80 -1.34
N ASN A 484 -19.10 15.70 -2.45
CA ASN A 484 -20.11 16.70 -2.83
C ASN A 484 -21.23 16.82 -1.79
N SER A 485 -21.62 15.71 -1.16
CA SER A 485 -22.64 15.68 -0.12
C SER A 485 -22.17 16.34 1.18
N VAL A 486 -20.98 16.00 1.68
CA VAL A 486 -20.48 16.50 2.97
C VAL A 486 -19.93 17.94 2.89
N CYS A 487 -19.44 18.35 1.71
CA CYS A 487 -18.91 19.69 1.49
C CYS A 487 -19.95 20.68 0.95
N ASP A 488 -21.22 20.29 0.74
CA ASP A 488 -22.23 21.19 0.17
C ASP A 488 -22.41 22.48 0.99
N GLY A 489 -22.21 23.62 0.33
CA GLY A 489 -22.20 24.94 0.96
C GLY A 489 -20.88 25.34 1.65
N HIS A 490 -19.85 24.49 1.62
CA HIS A 490 -18.52 24.72 2.19
C HIS A 490 -17.40 24.56 1.15
N VAL A 491 -17.68 24.94 -0.11
CA VAL A 491 -16.74 24.86 -1.24
C VAL A 491 -16.30 26.25 -1.70
N LYS A 492 -14.98 26.46 -1.83
CA LYS A 492 -14.41 27.57 -2.59
C LYS A 492 -14.42 27.21 -4.07
N TRP A 493 -15.12 27.98 -4.90
CA TRP A 493 -15.16 27.73 -6.33
C TRP A 493 -13.90 28.20 -7.03
N LEU A 494 -13.16 27.26 -7.60
CA LEU A 494 -11.96 27.50 -8.39
C LEU A 494 -12.32 27.78 -9.87
N GLY A 495 -11.39 28.41 -10.59
CA GLY A 495 -11.51 28.64 -12.03
C GLY A 495 -11.52 27.34 -12.84
N GLN A 496 -12.28 27.32 -13.95
CA GLN A 496 -12.40 26.15 -14.82
C GLN A 496 -11.07 25.74 -15.48
N GLU A 497 -10.13 26.67 -15.61
CA GLU A 497 -8.77 26.44 -16.10
C GLU A 497 -7.97 25.46 -15.22
N TRP A 498 -8.36 25.28 -13.95
CA TRP A 498 -7.74 24.37 -13.01
C TRP A 498 -8.29 22.94 -13.05
N ASN A 499 -9.31 22.65 -13.86
CA ASN A 499 -9.75 21.28 -14.12
C ASN A 499 -10.52 21.22 -15.44
N VAL A 500 -9.80 21.27 -16.56
CA VAL A 500 -10.39 21.19 -17.90
C VAL A 500 -10.60 19.72 -18.27
N MET A 501 -11.86 19.29 -18.28
CA MET A 501 -12.24 17.93 -18.69
C MET A 501 -11.95 17.71 -20.17
N ALA A 502 -11.01 16.81 -20.48
CA ALA A 502 -10.74 16.39 -21.85
C ALA A 502 -11.71 15.26 -22.26
N HIS A 503 -11.99 15.17 -23.56
CA HIS A 503 -12.96 14.21 -24.10
C HIS A 503 -12.32 13.30 -25.14
N ALA A 504 -12.65 12.01 -25.12
CA ALA A 504 -12.19 11.05 -26.12
C ALA A 504 -12.72 11.37 -27.54
N ASP A 505 -13.95 11.91 -27.64
CA ASP A 505 -14.49 12.49 -28.87
C ASP A 505 -14.39 14.03 -28.76
N PRO A 506 -13.50 14.69 -29.53
CA PRO A 506 -13.31 16.13 -29.44
C PRO A 506 -14.46 16.93 -30.10
N ASN A 507 -15.51 16.29 -30.64
CA ASN A 507 -16.66 16.98 -31.23
C ASN A 507 -17.48 17.75 -30.17
N PRO A 508 -17.47 19.10 -30.18
CA PRO A 508 -18.15 19.89 -29.15
C PRO A 508 -19.67 19.68 -29.08
N ALA A 509 -20.30 19.28 -30.20
CA ALA A 509 -21.74 19.01 -30.24
C ALA A 509 -22.13 17.69 -29.57
N ALA A 510 -21.16 16.78 -29.38
CA ALA A 510 -21.35 15.50 -28.71
C ALA A 510 -21.02 15.56 -27.21
N MET A 511 -20.32 16.63 -26.77
CA MET A 511 -19.93 16.83 -25.38
C MET A 511 -21.14 17.13 -24.49
N PRO A 512 -21.26 16.52 -23.30
CA PRO A 512 -22.32 16.81 -22.33
C PRO A 512 -22.44 18.30 -21.97
N GLU A 513 -21.32 19.02 -21.97
CA GLU A 513 -21.21 20.46 -21.71
C GLU A 513 -22.04 21.31 -22.67
N SER A 514 -22.42 20.79 -23.83
CA SER A 514 -23.37 21.44 -24.75
C SER A 514 -24.75 21.68 -24.12
N PHE A 515 -25.13 20.89 -23.10
CA PHE A 515 -26.38 21.01 -22.36
C PHE A 515 -26.25 21.81 -21.05
N ALA A 516 -25.03 22.10 -20.60
CA ALA A 516 -24.78 22.82 -19.36
C ALA A 516 -25.30 24.29 -19.44
N PRO A 517 -25.58 24.95 -18.30
CA PRO A 517 -25.94 26.37 -18.29
C PRO A 517 -24.91 27.23 -19.03
N LYS A 518 -25.39 28.24 -19.77
CA LYS A 518 -24.55 29.07 -20.65
C LYS A 518 -23.33 29.68 -19.94
N TRP A 519 -23.50 30.15 -18.71
CA TRP A 519 -22.41 30.74 -17.93
C TRP A 519 -21.29 29.73 -17.61
N LEU A 520 -21.65 28.46 -17.36
CA LEU A 520 -20.68 27.40 -17.06
C LEU A 520 -20.02 26.91 -18.34
N GLN A 521 -20.80 26.77 -19.41
CA GLN A 521 -20.29 26.46 -20.74
C GLN A 521 -19.31 27.54 -21.24
N ASP A 522 -19.60 28.82 -21.01
CA ASP A 522 -18.70 29.93 -21.38
C ASP A 522 -17.41 29.90 -20.56
N ALA A 523 -17.49 29.62 -19.27
CA ALA A 523 -16.33 29.46 -18.41
C ALA A 523 -15.45 28.28 -18.87
N TYR A 524 -16.06 27.13 -19.18
CA TYR A 524 -15.38 25.96 -19.72
C TYR A 524 -14.71 26.23 -21.07
N ASN A 525 -15.44 26.84 -22.01
CA ASN A 525 -14.90 27.18 -23.33
C ASN A 525 -13.76 28.21 -23.25
N LYS A 526 -13.81 29.13 -22.28
CA LYS A 526 -12.70 30.05 -22.01
C LYS A 526 -11.49 29.28 -21.47
N ALA A 527 -11.70 28.39 -20.49
CA ALA A 527 -10.66 27.57 -19.89
C ALA A 527 -9.95 26.66 -20.91
N ARG A 528 -10.70 26.02 -21.83
CA ARG A 528 -10.14 25.17 -22.90
C ARG A 528 -9.14 25.88 -23.82
N ARG A 529 -9.22 27.19 -23.96
CA ARG A 529 -8.29 27.96 -24.81
C ARG A 529 -6.94 28.19 -24.14
N ASN A 530 -6.90 28.13 -22.82
CA ASN A 530 -5.69 28.34 -22.02
C ASN A 530 -5.79 27.51 -20.72
N PRO A 531 -5.74 26.17 -20.83
CA PRO A 531 -5.86 25.29 -19.66
C PRO A 531 -4.61 25.41 -18.79
N LYS A 532 -4.78 25.38 -17.46
CA LYS A 532 -3.67 25.21 -16.51
C LYS A 532 -3.54 23.76 -16.07
N LEU A 533 -4.66 23.06 -15.98
CA LEU A 533 -4.78 21.64 -15.65
C LEU A 533 -5.75 20.98 -16.63
N ILE A 534 -5.31 19.90 -17.26
CA ILE A 534 -6.11 19.10 -18.20
C ILE A 534 -6.33 17.73 -17.59
N HIS A 535 -7.59 17.35 -17.43
CA HIS A 535 -7.98 16.09 -16.82
C HIS A 535 -8.47 15.12 -17.90
N TYR A 536 -7.68 14.07 -18.16
CA TYR A 536 -8.00 13.06 -19.17
C TYR A 536 -8.80 11.90 -18.59
N ALA A 537 -9.88 12.25 -17.90
CA ALA A 537 -10.69 11.33 -17.10
C ALA A 537 -11.11 10.08 -17.90
N GLY A 538 -10.85 8.92 -17.29
CA GLY A 538 -11.26 7.62 -17.84
C GLY A 538 -10.66 7.34 -19.21
N ARG A 539 -11.51 7.06 -20.21
CA ARG A 539 -11.06 6.69 -21.57
C ARG A 539 -10.50 7.85 -22.40
N ALA A 540 -10.53 9.09 -21.88
CA ALA A 540 -10.00 10.25 -22.59
C ALA A 540 -8.46 10.32 -22.58
N THR A 541 -7.78 9.54 -21.75
CA THR A 541 -6.31 9.48 -21.75
C THR A 541 -5.78 9.15 -23.15
N PRO A 542 -4.83 9.91 -23.72
CA PRO A 542 -4.39 9.75 -25.11
C PRO A 542 -3.79 8.39 -25.47
N CYS A 543 -3.39 7.58 -24.47
CA CYS A 543 -2.98 6.20 -24.69
C CYS A 543 -4.16 5.27 -25.06
N PHE A 544 -5.38 5.60 -24.64
CA PHE A 544 -6.61 4.87 -24.96
C PHE A 544 -7.41 5.54 -26.09
N ALA A 545 -7.32 6.86 -26.20
CA ALA A 545 -7.95 7.65 -27.25
C ALA A 545 -6.91 8.58 -27.91
N PRO A 546 -6.15 8.11 -28.91
CA PRO A 546 -5.08 8.90 -29.56
C PRO A 546 -5.52 10.22 -30.18
N HIS A 547 -6.83 10.38 -30.43
CA HIS A 547 -7.45 11.58 -31.00
C HIS A 547 -8.22 12.42 -29.97
N ALA A 548 -8.06 12.14 -28.67
CA ALA A 548 -8.72 12.87 -27.61
C ALA A 548 -8.43 14.37 -27.69
N ASP A 549 -9.34 15.16 -27.13
CA ASP A 549 -9.13 16.60 -26.99
C ASP A 549 -7.82 16.90 -26.27
N LEU A 550 -7.12 17.96 -26.71
CA LEU A 550 -5.85 18.42 -26.12
C LEU A 550 -4.74 17.33 -26.04
N TYR A 551 -4.80 16.24 -26.81
CA TYR A 551 -3.84 15.12 -26.72
C TYR A 551 -2.36 15.54 -26.85
N TRP A 552 -2.07 16.60 -27.61
CA TRP A 552 -0.70 17.07 -27.82
C TRP A 552 -0.03 17.56 -26.54
N VAL A 553 -0.81 18.05 -25.55
CA VAL A 553 -0.28 18.50 -24.26
C VAL A 553 0.17 17.31 -23.41
N PHE A 554 -0.61 16.23 -23.38
CA PHE A 554 -0.17 14.98 -22.76
C PHE A 554 1.15 14.47 -23.36
N TRP A 555 1.23 14.41 -24.69
CA TRP A 555 2.43 13.92 -25.37
C TRP A 555 3.64 14.87 -25.32
N LYS A 556 3.44 16.14 -25.00
CA LYS A 556 4.52 17.09 -24.69
C LYS A 556 5.31 16.59 -23.48
N TYR A 557 4.63 16.15 -22.42
CA TYR A 557 5.29 15.69 -21.18
C TYR A 557 5.61 14.21 -21.18
N ALA A 558 4.77 13.37 -21.80
CA ALA A 558 4.97 11.92 -21.81
C ALA A 558 6.30 11.50 -22.45
N ARG A 559 6.77 12.26 -23.45
CA ARG A 559 8.05 12.04 -24.16
C ARG A 559 9.28 12.28 -23.30
N GLU A 560 9.14 13.05 -22.22
CA GLU A 560 10.24 13.36 -21.30
C GLU A 560 10.34 12.34 -20.16
N THR A 561 9.49 11.31 -20.14
CA THR A 561 9.44 10.31 -19.08
C THR A 561 10.21 9.04 -19.44
N PHE A 562 10.71 8.32 -18.43
CA PHE A 562 11.21 6.94 -18.57
C PHE A 562 10.12 5.92 -18.95
N PHE A 563 8.86 6.35 -19.02
CA PHE A 563 7.71 5.50 -19.32
C PHE A 563 7.21 5.68 -20.77
N TYR A 564 7.87 6.50 -21.60
CA TYR A 564 7.41 6.80 -22.95
C TYR A 564 7.19 5.53 -23.79
N GLU A 565 8.15 4.60 -23.80
CA GLU A 565 8.04 3.33 -24.54
C GLU A 565 6.89 2.46 -24.01
N GLN A 566 6.64 2.48 -22.70
CA GLN A 566 5.52 1.75 -22.10
C GLN A 566 4.17 2.36 -22.53
N LEU A 567 4.07 3.68 -22.57
CA LEU A 567 2.89 4.41 -23.03
C LEU A 567 2.63 4.14 -24.53
N MET A 568 3.68 4.12 -25.35
CA MET A 568 3.58 3.73 -26.76
C MET A 568 3.12 2.28 -26.93
N GLY A 569 3.61 1.37 -26.08
CA GLY A 569 3.14 -0.01 -26.00
C GLY A 569 1.65 -0.12 -25.69
N LYS A 570 1.13 0.71 -24.77
CA LYS A 570 -0.31 0.78 -24.45
C LYS A 570 -1.16 1.21 -25.65
N ILE A 571 -0.71 2.20 -26.44
CA ILE A 571 -1.41 2.58 -27.68
C ILE A 571 -1.47 1.39 -28.64
N ALA A 572 -0.35 0.70 -28.87
CA ALA A 572 -0.30 -0.42 -29.80
C ALA A 572 -1.29 -1.53 -29.40
N GLN A 573 -1.34 -1.85 -28.10
CA GLN A 573 -2.30 -2.81 -27.55
C GLN A 573 -3.75 -2.34 -27.75
N GLU A 574 -4.06 -1.08 -27.47
CA GLU A 574 -5.43 -0.56 -27.64
C GLU A 574 -5.86 -0.58 -29.12
N VAL A 575 -4.98 -0.22 -30.06
CA VAL A 575 -5.25 -0.28 -31.50
C VAL A 575 -5.55 -1.71 -31.96
N GLU A 576 -4.77 -2.69 -31.50
CA GLU A 576 -5.01 -4.10 -31.80
C GLU A 576 -6.35 -4.60 -31.26
N VAL A 577 -6.69 -4.22 -30.02
CA VAL A 577 -7.98 -4.53 -29.39
C VAL A 577 -9.13 -3.92 -30.19
N GLN A 578 -9.03 -2.65 -30.59
CA GLN A 578 -10.07 -1.98 -31.38
C GLN A 578 -10.24 -2.62 -32.77
N GLN A 579 -9.15 -3.00 -33.43
CA GLN A 579 -9.20 -3.71 -34.72
C GLN A 579 -9.87 -5.07 -34.57
N THR A 580 -9.54 -5.83 -33.52
CA THR A 580 -10.14 -7.12 -33.23
C THR A 580 -11.65 -7.00 -33.00
N TYR A 581 -12.09 -6.02 -32.20
CA TYR A 581 -13.52 -5.76 -31.99
C TYR A 581 -14.23 -5.34 -33.29
N ALA A 582 -13.60 -4.51 -34.12
CA ALA A 582 -14.15 -4.10 -35.41
C ALA A 582 -14.32 -5.31 -36.36
N GLN A 583 -13.34 -6.22 -36.40
CA GLN A 583 -13.41 -7.47 -37.17
C GLN A 583 -14.51 -8.40 -36.65
N GLN A 584 -14.58 -8.64 -35.34
CA GLN A 584 -15.64 -9.44 -34.72
C GLN A 584 -17.03 -8.87 -35.01
N ARG A 585 -17.20 -7.54 -34.90
CA ARG A 585 -18.44 -6.87 -35.28
C ARG A 585 -18.76 -7.03 -36.76
N HIS A 586 -17.77 -6.90 -37.63
CA HIS A 586 -17.95 -7.07 -39.08
C HIS A 586 -18.35 -8.50 -39.45
N GLU A 587 -17.70 -9.51 -38.87
CA GLU A 587 -18.05 -10.92 -39.04
C GLU A 587 -19.46 -11.22 -38.53
N LEU A 588 -19.81 -10.69 -37.36
CA LEU A 588 -21.14 -10.86 -36.79
C LEU A 588 -22.21 -10.17 -37.63
N GLU A 589 -21.90 -8.99 -38.17
CA GLU A 589 -22.73 -8.29 -39.14
C GLU A 589 -22.91 -9.11 -40.41
N MET A 590 -21.87 -9.78 -40.92
CA MET A 590 -21.94 -10.65 -42.09
C MET A 590 -22.72 -11.95 -41.82
N LYS A 591 -22.64 -12.52 -40.61
CA LYS A 591 -23.40 -13.72 -40.19
C LYS A 591 -24.90 -13.44 -39.99
N LEU A 592 -25.30 -12.19 -39.76
CA LEU A 592 -26.70 -11.78 -39.60
C LEU A 592 -27.40 -11.53 -40.95
N ASN A 593 -28.15 -12.52 -41.45
CA ASN A 593 -28.94 -12.42 -42.69
C ASN A 593 -29.96 -11.25 -42.68
N LYS A 594 -30.19 -10.59 -43.84
CA LYS A 594 -31.08 -9.41 -44.01
C LYS A 594 -32.45 -9.48 -43.27
N PRO A 595 -33.16 -10.63 -43.18
CA PRO A 595 -34.41 -10.75 -42.43
C PRO A 595 -34.23 -10.59 -40.91
N VAL A 596 -33.16 -11.14 -40.34
CA VAL A 596 -32.85 -11.05 -38.89
C VAL A 596 -32.52 -9.60 -38.51
N ARG A 597 -31.80 -8.88 -39.39
CA ARG A 597 -31.55 -7.43 -39.24
C ARG A 597 -32.85 -6.61 -39.21
N ARG A 598 -33.84 -6.93 -40.05
CA ARG A 598 -35.15 -6.26 -40.05
C ARG A 598 -35.94 -6.59 -38.76
N GLY A 599 -35.92 -7.83 -38.31
CA GLY A 599 -36.54 -8.26 -37.04
C GLY A 599 -35.98 -7.53 -35.82
N LEU A 600 -34.65 -7.47 -35.68
CA LEU A 600 -33.98 -6.78 -34.56
C LEU A 600 -34.18 -5.25 -34.57
N ARG A 601 -34.30 -4.62 -35.76
CA ARG A 601 -34.68 -3.21 -35.87
C ARG A 601 -36.15 -2.98 -35.46
N ARG A 602 -37.04 -3.91 -35.80
CA ARG A 602 -38.46 -3.87 -35.40
C ARG A 602 -38.62 -4.05 -33.88
N ILE A 603 -37.84 -4.94 -33.27
CA ILE A 603 -37.77 -5.10 -31.81
C ILE A 603 -37.26 -3.81 -31.15
N LYS A 604 -36.19 -3.18 -31.65
CA LYS A 604 -35.70 -1.89 -31.11
C LYS A 604 -36.76 -0.79 -31.19
N ARG A 605 -37.51 -0.73 -32.29
CA ARG A 605 -38.45 0.37 -32.57
C ARG A 605 -39.81 0.19 -31.89
N CYS A 606 -40.24 -1.05 -31.64
CA CYS A 606 -41.58 -1.34 -31.12
C CYS A 606 -41.56 -1.94 -29.70
N VAL A 607 -40.54 -2.71 -29.33
CA VAL A 607 -40.50 -3.47 -28.07
C VAL A 607 -39.69 -2.74 -26.99
N MET A 608 -38.55 -2.14 -27.34
CA MET A 608 -37.72 -1.42 -26.38
C MET A 608 -38.39 -0.21 -25.70
N PRO A 609 -39.26 0.58 -26.38
CA PRO A 609 -40.04 1.63 -25.71
C PRO A 609 -40.98 1.07 -24.64
N VAL A 610 -41.63 -0.07 -24.91
CA VAL A 610 -42.51 -0.75 -23.95
C VAL A 610 -41.71 -1.33 -22.78
N VAL A 611 -40.56 -1.96 -23.05
CA VAL A 611 -39.63 -2.43 -22.01
C VAL A 611 -39.14 -1.28 -21.13
N ASN A 612 -38.86 -0.11 -21.70
CA ASN A 612 -38.44 1.08 -20.96
C ASN A 612 -39.58 1.71 -20.13
N CYS A 613 -40.85 1.52 -20.51
CA CYS A 613 -42.00 1.96 -19.71
C CYS A 613 -42.38 0.98 -18.59
N VAL A 614 -42.22 -0.33 -18.82
CA VAL A 614 -42.74 -1.38 -17.92
C VAL A 614 -41.68 -1.90 -16.95
N LEU A 615 -40.39 -1.83 -17.30
CA LEU A 615 -39.29 -2.26 -16.44
C LEU A 615 -38.45 -1.05 -16.02
N PRO A 616 -38.33 -0.74 -14.71
CA PRO A 616 -37.52 0.36 -14.22
C PRO A 616 -36.06 0.26 -14.66
N LEU A 617 -35.46 1.40 -15.02
CA LEU A 617 -34.02 1.56 -15.24
C LEU A 617 -33.27 1.09 -13.97
N GLY A 618 -32.25 0.24 -14.15
CA GLY A 618 -31.47 -0.36 -13.05
C GLY A 618 -32.04 -1.63 -12.41
N SER A 619 -33.22 -2.10 -12.83
CA SER A 619 -33.76 -3.37 -12.30
C SER A 619 -33.04 -4.59 -12.91
N SER A 620 -32.72 -5.59 -12.08
CA SER A 620 -32.08 -6.85 -12.52
C SER A 620 -32.85 -7.56 -13.66
N ARG A 621 -34.19 -7.41 -13.68
CA ARG A 621 -35.05 -7.94 -14.75
C ARG A 621 -34.84 -7.19 -16.07
N ARG A 622 -34.71 -5.86 -16.04
CA ARG A 622 -34.41 -5.06 -17.24
C ARG A 622 -33.02 -5.39 -17.77
N ASP A 623 -32.03 -5.52 -16.89
CA ASP A 623 -30.66 -5.83 -17.30
C ASP A 623 -30.56 -7.19 -17.97
N LYS A 624 -31.30 -8.21 -17.50
CA LYS A 624 -31.39 -9.51 -18.18
C LYS A 624 -31.98 -9.38 -19.59
N VAL A 625 -33.02 -8.57 -19.77
CA VAL A 625 -33.66 -8.34 -21.07
C VAL A 625 -32.75 -7.53 -22.01
N VAL A 626 -32.07 -6.51 -21.50
CA VAL A 626 -31.12 -5.69 -22.27
C VAL A 626 -29.86 -6.50 -22.61
N LYS A 627 -29.34 -7.34 -21.70
CA LYS A 627 -28.23 -8.26 -21.94
C LYS A 627 -28.60 -9.31 -22.98
N ALA A 628 -29.79 -9.91 -22.89
CA ALA A 628 -30.28 -10.82 -23.92
C ALA A 628 -30.40 -10.13 -25.29
N TYR A 629 -30.90 -8.90 -25.33
CA TYR A 629 -30.96 -8.08 -26.54
C TYR A 629 -29.56 -7.75 -27.12
N ARG A 630 -28.60 -7.41 -26.26
CA ARG A 630 -27.19 -7.13 -26.64
C ARG A 630 -26.49 -8.40 -27.16
N ARG A 631 -26.68 -9.54 -26.51
CA ARG A 631 -26.19 -10.86 -26.98
C ARG A 631 -26.78 -11.24 -28.34
N MET A 632 -28.08 -11.02 -28.56
CA MET A 632 -28.71 -11.24 -29.87
C MET A 632 -28.16 -10.30 -30.98
N ARG A 633 -27.51 -9.20 -30.59
CA ARG A 633 -26.80 -8.28 -31.49
C ARG A 633 -25.28 -8.48 -31.51
N GLY A 634 -24.77 -9.47 -30.78
CA GLY A 634 -23.34 -9.72 -30.57
C GLY A 634 -22.54 -8.50 -30.13
N ILE A 635 -23.16 -7.65 -29.31
CA ILE A 635 -22.46 -6.56 -28.61
C ILE A 635 -21.81 -7.19 -27.37
N PRO A 636 -20.47 -7.14 -27.21
CA PRO A 636 -19.79 -7.68 -26.04
C PRO A 636 -20.34 -7.06 -24.75
N GLU A 637 -20.30 -7.82 -23.64
CA GLU A 637 -20.87 -7.38 -22.36
C GLU A 637 -20.08 -6.24 -21.69
N GLU A 638 -18.87 -5.95 -22.17
CA GLU A 638 -17.96 -4.96 -21.60
C GLU A 638 -17.59 -3.90 -22.65
N GLY A 639 -17.82 -2.64 -22.31
CA GLY A 639 -17.62 -1.49 -23.18
C GLY A 639 -18.80 -0.54 -23.02
N TYR A 640 -18.53 0.63 -22.41
CA TYR A 640 -19.50 1.61 -21.94
C TYR A 640 -20.18 1.23 -20.63
N GLN A 641 -19.39 1.12 -19.57
CA GLN A 641 -19.75 1.74 -18.30
C GLN A 641 -18.90 3.01 -18.22
N ILE A 642 -19.60 4.15 -18.16
CA ILE A 642 -19.04 5.47 -17.88
C ILE A 642 -18.57 5.46 -16.44
#